data_AF-A0A7W1MS93-F1
#
_entry.id   AF-A0A7W1MS93-F1
#
_cell.length_a   1.000
_cell.length_b   1.000
_cell.length_c   1.000
_cell.angle_alpha   90.00
_cell.angle_beta   90.00
_cell.angle_gamma   90.00
#
_symmetry.space_group_name_H-M   'P 1'
#
loop_
_entity.id
_entity.type
_entity.pdbx_description
1 polymer ?
#
loop_
_entity_poly.entity_id
_entity_poly.type
_entity_poly.pdbx_seq_one_letter_code
_entity_poly.pdbx_strand_id
1 'polypeptide(L)'
;MNPPDNNGATIKITVTDAAGASAASSFTLRKDSAVNPPVIAGIPNEEIFFQSATTFKYGPVWFVVGDLDSAGNTDAVDSLGNSTVTFEMSSDNTNLVPSVGGIDVQPVEGIGGRAQQVTVSPKFPQTGRAVITITAIDHPDLNRTSTSFVLDVIAATNTAPSFTPPPINQNPHPSWLEQDVTQSPTAAYVFKVTDSETPKPELLVTAVSSNAALVPNTSANLSVGTITSGGTGTLTITPLPLPSPAPGVPQASTITLSVTDSAYTRRTQFLYVAKNSTSPALKKITRPAGIYNLDPKPGFDQQRPDDQFLTGEMHRISWKDIDNGDPDPNNWNWQELDDAVANLPAGQDLSLNLIGEPCYILQHQGVVTWCDTAPPNGQDDCPASSCVGGVNRAVPWDFYLQARRDNFYQALAGHLLPTGRTVAQENLIPIINPNLPGGDTGIRELDGQPFSATVKTGYTYAPGYTRSALFGTVRDELDKLVTYFSAKQVQIGFFTVEDDLGGVLLWQYLYPKLRDRYNGVVKPKVHFFLEDLAASRASAAPDFIPYTNPPSTKAYTLFPMSPQVPSFAYYPAPDNLQYQNGITFQANTPWSAPVADGDKVDKTLNGTPNDGLEAAFNAYLCEYLEVYREDLDHAKPPTGTPAAWDAAKWAAGLQSWHDYTASLRSLAPTESPAGLTVARTSSTNNSVNWYAPYGATSYTLQRRSLSPLGDWTNVTGCDPLSTTCTDTASTGSQYAYRVQAANAARTILSPWAQVAVFLSEGTNDGYVSATGQTYTAFANVAGPGIQAGQGAGTDLSGFLSFNTSSLGSAATILDVNLRLKQYSSNEGFDSLGPCIADIQTGDFHDKEKLEGADFDAPETDFDVTEEGALAGVDPENWVEAELDPVYASDVNNTDRTQFRLWFEHVEGLSDKSVQWYSSESPGNEPQLIVQYSEE
;
A
#
# COMPACT_ATOMS: atom_id res chain seq x y z
N MET A 1 -20.90 -48.69 -30.67
CA MET A 1 -20.20 -47.53 -31.27
C MET A 1 -20.90 -46.29 -30.73
N ASN A 2 -20.37 -45.71 -29.65
CA ASN A 2 -20.62 -44.31 -29.31
C ASN A 2 -19.48 -43.50 -29.94
N PRO A 3 -19.74 -42.30 -30.49
CA PRO A 3 -18.69 -41.47 -31.04
C PRO A 3 -17.77 -40.99 -29.90
N PRO A 4 -16.48 -40.77 -30.16
CA PRO A 4 -15.61 -40.06 -29.24
C PRO A 4 -16.05 -38.58 -29.26
N ASP A 5 -16.60 -38.07 -28.15
CA ASP A 5 -16.81 -36.64 -27.97
C ASP A 5 -15.44 -35.97 -27.80
N ASN A 6 -14.78 -35.72 -28.93
CA ASN A 6 -13.50 -35.03 -29.04
C ASN A 6 -13.68 -33.51 -28.85
N ASN A 7 -13.98 -33.07 -27.62
CA ASN A 7 -14.04 -31.64 -27.29
C ASN A 7 -12.64 -31.00 -27.07
N GLY A 8 -11.56 -31.76 -27.23
CA GLY A 8 -10.18 -31.26 -27.18
C GLY A 8 -9.22 -32.02 -28.09
N ALA A 9 -8.23 -31.33 -28.65
CA ALA A 9 -7.12 -31.88 -29.40
C ALA A 9 -5.79 -31.36 -28.84
N THR A 10 -4.91 -32.24 -28.34
CA THR A 10 -3.57 -31.82 -27.94
C THR A 10 -2.67 -31.68 -29.16
N ILE A 11 -2.14 -30.48 -29.35
CA ILE A 11 -1.15 -30.14 -30.36
C ILE A 11 0.22 -30.16 -29.71
N LYS A 12 1.12 -31.01 -30.21
CA LYS A 12 2.52 -31.04 -29.83
C LYS A 12 3.34 -30.28 -30.87
N ILE A 13 4.12 -29.31 -30.43
CA ILE A 13 5.06 -28.57 -31.26
C ILE A 13 6.47 -29.00 -30.85
N THR A 14 7.24 -29.47 -31.83
CA THR A 14 8.69 -29.62 -31.69
C THR A 14 9.35 -28.75 -32.75
N VAL A 15 10.23 -27.84 -32.32
CA VAL A 15 11.02 -26.99 -33.20
C VAL A 15 12.47 -27.41 -33.05
N THR A 16 13.20 -27.62 -34.15
CA THR A 16 14.63 -27.92 -34.14
C THR A 16 15.36 -26.89 -34.98
N ASP A 17 16.42 -26.30 -34.44
CA ASP A 17 17.26 -25.35 -35.17
C ASP A 17 18.24 -26.05 -36.12
N ALA A 18 19.00 -25.25 -36.88
CA ALA A 18 19.96 -25.76 -37.85
C ALA A 18 21.17 -26.47 -37.21
N ALA A 19 21.43 -26.23 -35.92
CA ALA A 19 22.48 -26.89 -35.13
C ALA A 19 21.99 -28.22 -34.52
N GLY A 20 20.68 -28.51 -34.62
CA GLY A 20 20.06 -29.73 -34.09
C GLY A 20 19.47 -29.57 -32.69
N ALA A 21 19.46 -28.36 -32.12
CA ALA A 21 18.81 -28.08 -30.85
C ALA A 21 17.30 -27.96 -31.04
N SER A 22 16.56 -28.83 -30.37
CA SER A 22 15.09 -28.88 -30.33
C SER A 22 14.48 -28.33 -29.05
N ALA A 23 13.35 -27.63 -29.16
CA ALA A 23 12.43 -27.36 -28.07
C ALA A 23 11.10 -28.09 -28.34
N ALA A 24 10.49 -28.64 -27.30
CA ALA A 24 9.14 -29.19 -27.37
C ALA A 24 8.19 -28.42 -26.45
N SER A 25 6.94 -28.32 -26.86
CA SER A 25 5.83 -27.84 -26.05
C SER A 25 4.55 -28.51 -26.55
N SER A 26 3.51 -28.52 -25.73
CA SER A 26 2.18 -28.92 -26.17
C SER A 26 1.12 -28.03 -25.56
N PHE A 27 0.01 -27.88 -26.27
CA PHE A 27 -1.18 -27.22 -25.76
C PHE A 27 -2.41 -28.00 -26.22
N THR A 28 -3.49 -27.94 -25.45
CA THR A 28 -4.76 -28.54 -25.85
C THR A 28 -5.65 -27.47 -26.45
N LEU A 29 -5.96 -27.61 -27.73
CA LEU A 29 -7.01 -26.84 -28.39
C LEU A 29 -8.35 -27.41 -27.96
N ARG A 30 -9.22 -26.58 -27.38
CA ARG A 30 -10.53 -27.00 -26.86
C ARG A 30 -11.66 -26.34 -27.65
N LYS A 31 -12.77 -27.06 -27.73
CA LYS A 31 -14.07 -26.49 -28.08
C LYS A 31 -14.85 -26.30 -26.77
N ASP A 32 -15.28 -25.08 -26.50
CA ASP A 32 -16.05 -24.73 -25.30
C ASP A 32 -17.33 -25.58 -25.23
N SER A 33 -17.52 -26.28 -24.10
CA SER A 33 -18.61 -27.24 -23.91
C SER A 33 -18.96 -27.41 -22.43
N ALA A 34 -20.03 -28.16 -22.14
CA ALA A 34 -20.49 -28.42 -20.77
C ALA A 34 -19.63 -29.44 -20.00
N VAL A 35 -18.73 -30.17 -20.69
CA VAL A 35 -17.81 -31.15 -20.11
C VAL A 35 -16.41 -30.88 -20.66
N ASN A 36 -15.52 -30.36 -19.83
CA ASN A 36 -14.19 -29.90 -20.26
C ASN A 36 -13.09 -30.89 -19.86
N PRO A 37 -12.06 -31.11 -20.71
CA PRO A 37 -10.92 -31.92 -20.31
C PRO A 37 -10.09 -31.25 -19.20
N PRO A 38 -9.35 -32.03 -18.39
CA PRO A 38 -8.54 -31.48 -17.29
C PRO A 38 -7.48 -30.53 -17.85
N VAL A 39 -7.16 -29.42 -17.21
CA VAL A 39 -6.03 -28.53 -17.51
C VAL A 39 -4.79 -29.08 -16.83
N ILE A 40 -3.70 -29.27 -17.58
CA ILE A 40 -2.39 -29.62 -17.04
C ILE A 40 -1.44 -28.46 -17.30
N ALA A 41 -0.71 -28.05 -16.27
CA ALA A 41 0.35 -27.07 -16.44
C ALA A 41 1.48 -27.60 -17.36
N GLY A 42 2.13 -26.70 -18.08
CA GLY A 42 3.40 -26.99 -18.76
C GLY A 42 4.44 -27.55 -17.79
N ILE A 43 5.36 -28.38 -18.27
CA ILE A 43 6.51 -28.82 -17.46
C ILE A 43 7.76 -28.30 -18.15
N PRO A 44 8.75 -27.77 -17.41
CA PRO A 44 9.98 -27.26 -17.98
C PRO A 44 10.78 -28.34 -18.70
N ASN A 45 11.32 -27.98 -19.86
CA ASN A 45 12.44 -28.68 -20.46
C ASN A 45 13.64 -28.57 -19.51
N GLU A 46 14.43 -29.63 -19.38
CA GLU A 46 15.58 -29.67 -18.46
C GLU A 46 16.82 -30.29 -19.11
N GLU A 47 17.99 -29.80 -18.69
CA GLU A 47 19.28 -30.41 -18.93
C GLU A 47 19.85 -30.98 -17.62
N ILE A 48 20.11 -32.28 -17.58
CA ILE A 48 20.70 -32.95 -16.42
C ILE A 48 22.05 -33.57 -16.78
N PHE A 49 23.03 -33.42 -15.88
CA PHE A 49 24.39 -33.89 -16.10
C PHE A 49 24.56 -35.36 -15.78
N PHE A 50 25.25 -36.09 -16.64
CA PHE A 50 25.75 -37.41 -16.31
C PHE A 50 26.65 -37.36 -15.07
N GLN A 51 26.17 -37.86 -13.93
CA GLN A 51 26.97 -38.07 -12.72
C GLN A 51 27.31 -39.55 -12.57
N SER A 52 28.47 -39.87 -11.97
CA SER A 52 28.95 -41.26 -11.82
C SER A 52 28.15 -42.12 -10.81
N ALA A 53 26.94 -41.70 -10.42
CA ALA A 53 26.10 -42.37 -9.44
C ALA A 53 25.12 -43.36 -10.12
N THR A 54 24.77 -44.44 -9.43
CA THR A 54 23.85 -45.49 -9.91
C THR A 54 22.37 -45.11 -9.82
N THR A 55 22.05 -43.95 -9.21
CA THR A 55 20.69 -43.39 -9.11
C THR A 55 20.75 -41.90 -9.42
N PHE A 56 20.48 -41.54 -10.67
CA PHE A 56 20.40 -40.16 -11.13
C PHE A 56 18.97 -39.88 -11.60
N LYS A 57 18.36 -38.80 -11.09
CA LYS A 57 16.95 -38.44 -11.35
C LYS A 57 16.83 -36.94 -11.60
N TYR A 58 15.90 -36.56 -12.48
CA TYR A 58 15.35 -35.22 -12.60
C TYR A 58 14.07 -35.12 -11.78
N GLY A 59 13.87 -34.01 -11.09
CA GLY A 59 12.74 -33.79 -10.19
C GLY A 59 12.98 -34.25 -8.75
N PRO A 60 11.98 -34.09 -7.87
CA PRO A 60 10.58 -33.82 -8.19
C PRO A 60 10.35 -32.42 -8.79
N VAL A 61 9.60 -32.36 -9.90
CA VAL A 61 9.13 -31.11 -10.51
C VAL A 61 7.64 -31.02 -10.35
N TRP A 62 7.18 -29.93 -9.74
CA TRP A 62 5.78 -29.73 -9.41
C TRP A 62 5.01 -29.16 -10.60
N PHE A 63 3.79 -29.64 -10.78
CA PHE A 63 2.85 -29.11 -11.75
C PHE A 63 1.42 -29.32 -11.23
N VAL A 64 0.52 -28.43 -11.59
CA VAL A 64 -0.88 -28.50 -11.16
C VAL A 64 -1.75 -29.11 -12.27
N VAL A 65 -2.74 -29.88 -11.85
CA VAL A 65 -3.84 -30.32 -12.70
C VAL A 65 -5.15 -29.73 -12.16
N GLY A 66 -5.86 -29.00 -13.00
CA GLY A 66 -7.21 -28.51 -12.71
C GLY A 66 -8.26 -29.21 -13.57
N ASP A 67 -9.50 -29.30 -13.11
CA ASP A 67 -10.67 -29.45 -13.97
C ASP A 67 -11.47 -28.14 -13.86
N LEU A 68 -12.00 -27.65 -14.98
CA LEU A 68 -12.86 -26.47 -14.99
C LEU A 68 -14.10 -26.82 -15.80
N ASP A 69 -15.13 -27.33 -15.14
CA ASP A 69 -16.47 -27.36 -15.73
C ASP A 69 -17.21 -26.03 -15.47
N SER A 70 -17.95 -25.60 -16.50
CA SER A 70 -18.60 -24.30 -16.65
C SER A 70 -19.67 -23.97 -15.58
N ALA A 71 -19.86 -24.84 -14.58
CA ALA A 71 -20.88 -24.72 -13.54
C ALA A 71 -20.32 -24.63 -12.11
N GLY A 72 -18.99 -24.58 -11.91
CA GLY A 72 -18.40 -24.45 -10.56
C GLY A 72 -18.59 -25.67 -9.65
N ASN A 73 -19.04 -26.80 -10.21
CA ASN A 73 -18.98 -28.09 -9.54
C ASN A 73 -17.61 -28.69 -9.84
N THR A 74 -16.80 -28.86 -8.80
CA THR A 74 -15.51 -29.57 -8.86
C THR A 74 -15.78 -31.05 -9.16
N ASP A 75 -15.43 -31.57 -10.34
CA ASP A 75 -15.62 -33.00 -10.64
C ASP A 75 -14.32 -33.83 -10.56
N ALA A 76 -13.19 -33.23 -10.17
CA ALA A 76 -11.94 -33.96 -9.94
C ALA A 76 -11.63 -34.24 -8.46
N VAL A 77 -12.62 -34.31 -7.59
CA VAL A 77 -12.46 -34.95 -6.27
C VAL A 77 -13.68 -35.81 -5.97
N ASP A 78 -13.46 -37.09 -5.65
CA ASP A 78 -14.54 -37.92 -5.13
C ASP A 78 -15.11 -37.31 -3.83
N SER A 79 -16.22 -37.85 -3.32
CA SER A 79 -16.83 -37.38 -2.06
C SER A 79 -15.94 -37.53 -0.82
N LEU A 80 -14.71 -38.02 -0.98
CA LEU A 80 -13.67 -38.17 0.03
C LEU A 80 -12.48 -37.21 -0.21
N GLY A 81 -12.51 -36.37 -1.26
CA GLY A 81 -11.46 -35.40 -1.57
C GLY A 81 -10.30 -35.95 -2.41
N ASN A 82 -10.43 -37.13 -3.03
CA ASN A 82 -9.35 -37.74 -3.82
C ASN A 82 -9.46 -37.36 -5.30
N SER A 83 -8.32 -36.99 -5.92
CA SER A 83 -8.22 -36.75 -7.37
C SER A 83 -8.74 -37.94 -8.18
N THR A 84 -9.73 -37.73 -9.04
CA THR A 84 -10.21 -38.73 -10.02
C THR A 84 -9.31 -38.78 -11.28
N VAL A 85 -8.36 -37.85 -11.41
CA VAL A 85 -7.40 -37.81 -12.52
C VAL A 85 -6.33 -38.90 -12.37
N THR A 86 -6.09 -39.62 -13.46
CA THR A 86 -4.98 -40.58 -13.62
C THR A 86 -3.98 -40.11 -14.67
N PHE A 87 -2.75 -40.62 -14.62
CA PHE A 87 -1.66 -40.19 -15.51
C PHE A 87 -1.17 -41.33 -16.42
N GLU A 88 -1.00 -41.01 -17.71
CA GLU A 88 -0.22 -41.81 -18.66
C GLU A 88 1.09 -41.07 -19.01
N MET A 89 2.22 -41.77 -18.95
CA MET A 89 3.55 -41.20 -19.18
C MET A 89 4.25 -41.88 -20.35
N SER A 90 4.91 -41.09 -21.21
CA SER A 90 5.67 -41.62 -22.34
C SER A 90 6.97 -40.84 -22.57
N SER A 91 7.94 -41.50 -23.20
CA SER A 91 9.21 -40.91 -23.65
C SER A 91 9.41 -41.31 -25.10
N ASP A 92 9.80 -40.35 -25.95
CA ASP A 92 10.15 -40.66 -27.35
C ASP A 92 11.50 -41.37 -27.50
N ASN A 93 12.34 -41.35 -26.45
CA ASN A 93 13.61 -42.03 -26.38
C ASN A 93 13.66 -42.96 -25.16
N THR A 94 13.05 -44.15 -25.31
CA THR A 94 12.96 -45.17 -24.26
C THR A 94 14.29 -45.88 -23.95
N ASN A 95 15.30 -45.68 -24.79
CA ASN A 95 16.67 -46.10 -24.51
C ASN A 95 17.33 -45.18 -23.47
N LEU A 96 16.98 -43.90 -23.47
CA LEU A 96 17.44 -42.95 -22.46
C LEU A 96 16.53 -42.94 -21.23
N VAL A 97 15.23 -42.74 -21.41
CA VAL A 97 14.24 -42.68 -20.32
C VAL A 97 13.13 -43.70 -20.58
N PRO A 98 13.07 -44.84 -19.87
CA PRO A 98 12.00 -45.81 -20.04
C PRO A 98 10.66 -45.21 -19.57
N SER A 99 9.60 -45.39 -20.35
CA SER A 99 8.28 -44.83 -20.02
C SER A 99 7.67 -45.43 -18.75
N VAL A 100 7.90 -46.72 -18.51
CA VAL A 100 7.49 -47.41 -17.27
C VAL A 100 8.68 -47.51 -16.33
N GLY A 101 8.53 -47.02 -15.10
CA GLY A 101 9.57 -47.03 -14.06
C GLY A 101 10.69 -46.00 -14.25
N GLY A 102 10.74 -45.30 -15.39
CA GLY A 102 11.64 -44.17 -15.62
C GLY A 102 10.95 -42.81 -15.60
N ILE A 103 9.61 -42.75 -15.62
CA ILE A 103 8.83 -41.54 -15.37
C ILE A 103 7.84 -41.90 -14.27
N ASP A 104 7.77 -41.08 -13.23
CA ASP A 104 6.88 -41.26 -12.09
C ASP A 104 6.14 -39.96 -11.82
N VAL A 105 4.81 -40.02 -11.77
CA VAL A 105 3.95 -38.90 -11.41
C VAL A 105 3.19 -39.30 -10.15
N GLN A 106 3.35 -38.51 -9.10
CA GLN A 106 2.72 -38.75 -7.81
C GLN A 106 2.00 -37.49 -7.33
N PRO A 107 0.89 -37.63 -6.59
CA PRO A 107 0.31 -36.51 -5.86
C PRO A 107 1.34 -35.94 -4.87
N VAL A 108 1.30 -34.64 -4.64
CA VAL A 108 2.07 -34.03 -3.54
C VAL A 108 1.26 -34.20 -2.24
N GLU A 109 1.83 -34.92 -1.28
CA GLU A 109 1.17 -35.14 0.02
C GLU A 109 0.97 -33.81 0.77
N GLY A 110 -0.22 -33.62 1.36
CA GLY A 110 -0.54 -32.44 2.17
C GLY A 110 -1.07 -31.22 1.41
N ILE A 111 -1.17 -31.25 0.07
CA ILE A 111 -1.48 -30.06 -0.76
C ILE A 111 -2.71 -30.28 -1.69
N GLY A 112 -3.77 -30.93 -1.18
CA GLY A 112 -5.11 -30.86 -1.78
C GLY A 112 -5.34 -31.57 -3.14
N GLY A 113 -4.57 -32.61 -3.50
CA GLY A 113 -4.87 -33.52 -4.61
C GLY A 113 -4.69 -32.97 -6.05
N ARG A 114 -4.72 -31.64 -6.24
CA ARG A 114 -4.50 -30.96 -7.53
C ARG A 114 -3.01 -30.77 -7.88
N ALA A 115 -2.13 -30.74 -6.89
CA ALA A 115 -0.69 -30.66 -7.08
C ALA A 115 -0.09 -32.05 -7.35
N GLN A 116 0.69 -32.14 -8.42
CA GLN A 116 1.38 -33.34 -8.86
C GLN A 116 2.87 -33.06 -8.95
N GLN A 117 3.69 -34.08 -8.73
CA GLN A 117 5.12 -34.02 -8.95
C GLN A 117 5.54 -35.08 -9.95
N VAL A 118 6.37 -34.70 -10.93
CA VAL A 118 7.03 -35.64 -11.83
C VAL A 118 8.48 -35.87 -11.40
N THR A 119 8.89 -37.12 -11.37
CA THR A 119 10.30 -37.53 -11.26
C THR A 119 10.67 -38.36 -12.49
N VAL A 120 11.79 -38.04 -13.13
CA VAL A 120 12.30 -38.78 -14.29
C VAL A 120 13.64 -39.43 -13.95
N SER A 121 13.76 -40.74 -14.20
CA SER A 121 14.95 -41.55 -13.95
C SER A 121 15.54 -42.06 -15.27
N PRO A 122 16.53 -41.37 -15.86
CA PRO A 122 17.25 -41.88 -17.02
C PRO A 122 17.99 -43.20 -16.73
N LYS A 123 18.16 -44.04 -17.75
CA LYS A 123 18.97 -45.25 -17.67
C LYS A 123 20.45 -44.89 -17.57
N PHE A 124 21.12 -45.47 -16.58
CA PHE A 124 22.57 -45.47 -16.53
C PHE A 124 23.15 -46.45 -17.58
N PRO A 125 24.25 -46.13 -18.32
CA PRO A 125 24.97 -44.86 -18.39
C PRO A 125 24.64 -44.05 -19.68
N GLN A 126 23.35 -43.91 -20.01
CA GLN A 126 22.93 -43.32 -21.29
C GLN A 126 22.96 -41.79 -21.22
N THR A 127 23.31 -41.17 -22.34
CA THR A 127 23.20 -39.73 -22.60
C THR A 127 22.38 -39.54 -23.87
N GLY A 128 21.86 -38.34 -24.07
CA GLY A 128 21.05 -37.97 -25.22
C GLY A 128 19.83 -37.17 -24.80
N ARG A 129 18.86 -37.11 -25.71
CA ARG A 129 17.63 -36.32 -25.56
C ARG A 129 16.40 -37.21 -25.50
N ALA A 130 15.44 -36.87 -24.64
CA ALA A 130 14.12 -37.48 -24.61
C ALA A 130 13.03 -36.40 -24.51
N VAL A 131 11.99 -36.47 -25.33
CA VAL A 131 10.76 -35.70 -25.10
C VAL A 131 9.82 -36.55 -24.26
N ILE A 132 9.63 -36.10 -23.02
CA ILE A 132 8.72 -36.66 -22.04
C ILE A 132 7.32 -36.09 -22.28
N THR A 133 6.30 -36.94 -22.26
CA THR A 133 4.90 -36.51 -22.41
C THR A 133 4.08 -37.11 -21.27
N ILE A 134 3.35 -36.25 -20.54
CA ILE A 134 2.46 -36.61 -19.44
C ILE A 134 1.05 -36.29 -19.87
N THR A 135 0.15 -37.27 -19.79
CA THR A 135 -1.26 -37.15 -20.14
C THR A 135 -2.11 -37.33 -18.89
N ALA A 136 -2.81 -36.27 -18.49
CA ALA A 136 -3.86 -36.31 -17.48
C ALA A 136 -5.15 -36.86 -18.10
N ILE A 137 -5.78 -37.82 -17.43
CA ILE A 137 -7.00 -38.49 -17.83
C ILE A 137 -8.01 -38.36 -16.72
N ASP A 138 -9.10 -37.67 -17.00
CA ASP A 138 -10.19 -37.43 -16.07
C ASP A 138 -11.20 -38.60 -16.10
N HIS A 139 -11.71 -39.01 -14.93
CA HIS A 139 -12.65 -40.13 -14.79
C HIS A 139 -13.97 -39.65 -14.17
N PRO A 140 -15.13 -40.17 -14.63
CA PRO A 140 -15.29 -41.30 -15.56
C PRO A 140 -15.28 -40.94 -17.05
N ASP A 141 -15.25 -39.65 -17.41
CA ASP A 141 -15.49 -39.18 -18.78
C ASP A 141 -14.33 -39.45 -19.75
N LEU A 142 -13.19 -39.90 -19.23
CA LEU A 142 -11.98 -40.24 -19.99
C LEU A 142 -11.43 -39.10 -20.85
N ASN A 143 -11.73 -37.86 -20.47
CA ASN A 143 -11.21 -36.68 -21.13
C ASN A 143 -9.71 -36.54 -20.89
N ARG A 144 -8.96 -36.10 -21.91
CA ARG A 144 -7.49 -36.13 -21.91
C ARG A 144 -6.89 -34.78 -22.22
N THR A 145 -5.83 -34.43 -21.49
CA THR A 145 -4.95 -33.31 -21.78
C THR A 145 -3.52 -33.74 -21.54
N SER A 146 -2.58 -33.29 -22.39
CA SER A 146 -1.17 -33.61 -22.21
C SER A 146 -0.26 -32.40 -22.23
N THR A 147 0.80 -32.49 -21.43
CA THR A 147 1.97 -31.61 -21.45
C THR A 147 3.18 -32.41 -21.93
N SER A 148 4.14 -31.74 -22.54
CA SER A 148 5.40 -32.36 -22.94
C SER A 148 6.57 -31.44 -22.73
N PHE A 149 7.70 -32.04 -22.35
CA PHE A 149 8.96 -31.35 -22.09
C PHE A 149 10.14 -32.18 -22.59
N VAL A 150 11.26 -31.53 -22.86
CA VAL A 150 12.53 -32.14 -23.28
C VAL A 150 13.38 -32.39 -22.04
N LEU A 151 13.93 -33.59 -21.90
CA LEU A 151 14.99 -33.92 -20.96
C LEU A 151 16.26 -34.27 -21.73
N ASP A 152 17.29 -33.45 -21.55
CA ASP A 152 18.62 -33.70 -22.06
C ASP A 152 19.52 -34.27 -20.97
N VAL A 153 20.05 -35.47 -21.19
CA VAL A 153 21.01 -36.12 -20.30
C VAL A 153 22.37 -36.03 -20.97
N ILE A 154 23.24 -35.17 -20.47
CA ILE A 154 24.43 -34.78 -21.24
C ILE A 154 25.70 -35.38 -20.59
N ALA A 155 26.64 -35.82 -21.43
CA ALA A 155 27.94 -36.32 -20.97
C ALA A 155 28.74 -35.21 -20.27
N ALA A 156 29.43 -35.54 -19.18
CA ALA A 156 30.20 -34.59 -18.35
C ALA A 156 31.51 -34.06 -19.00
N THR A 157 31.59 -33.99 -20.33
CA THR A 157 32.81 -33.56 -21.05
C THR A 157 32.74 -32.13 -21.61
N ASN A 158 31.56 -31.51 -21.71
CA ASN A 158 31.41 -30.09 -22.04
C ASN A 158 30.95 -29.36 -20.77
N THR A 159 31.53 -28.19 -20.45
CA THR A 159 31.07 -27.38 -19.31
C THR A 159 29.97 -26.42 -19.78
N ALA A 160 28.99 -26.12 -18.92
CA ALA A 160 27.96 -25.17 -19.29
C ALA A 160 28.52 -23.73 -19.21
N PRO A 161 28.13 -22.83 -20.13
CA PRO A 161 28.55 -21.44 -20.06
C PRO A 161 27.95 -20.80 -18.82
N SER A 162 28.60 -19.81 -18.24
CA SER A 162 28.15 -19.18 -17.00
C SER A 162 28.18 -17.67 -17.08
N PHE A 163 27.23 -17.04 -16.38
CA PHE A 163 27.32 -15.63 -16.05
C PHE A 163 28.26 -15.44 -14.86
N THR A 164 29.08 -14.42 -14.93
CA THR A 164 29.92 -13.96 -13.81
C THR A 164 29.59 -12.50 -13.53
N PRO A 165 29.66 -12.05 -12.26
CA PRO A 165 29.39 -10.67 -11.92
C PRO A 165 30.29 -9.73 -12.73
N PRO A 166 29.74 -8.71 -13.40
CA PRO A 166 30.55 -7.64 -13.96
C PRO A 166 31.23 -6.85 -12.81
N PRO A 167 32.30 -6.10 -13.07
CA PRO A 167 32.86 -5.17 -12.10
C PRO A 167 31.78 -4.24 -11.52
N ILE A 168 31.74 -4.08 -10.19
CA ILE A 168 30.72 -3.29 -9.46
C ILE A 168 30.64 -1.83 -9.96
N ASN A 169 31.74 -1.28 -10.47
CA ASN A 169 31.75 0.08 -11.03
C ASN A 169 30.98 0.22 -12.35
N GLN A 170 30.57 -0.88 -12.99
CA GLN A 170 29.80 -0.88 -14.23
C GLN A 170 28.30 -1.13 -13.97
N ASN A 171 27.98 -2.02 -13.03
CA ASN A 171 26.63 -2.20 -12.50
C ASN A 171 26.71 -2.08 -10.96
N PRO A 172 26.39 -0.91 -10.38
CA PRO A 172 26.46 -0.71 -8.93
C PRO A 172 25.56 -1.71 -8.17
N HIS A 173 24.47 -2.11 -8.81
CA HIS A 173 23.51 -3.09 -8.32
C HIS A 173 23.36 -4.20 -9.38
N PRO A 174 23.84 -5.43 -9.14
CA PRO A 174 23.78 -6.50 -10.15
C PRO A 174 22.40 -7.17 -10.26
N SER A 175 21.58 -7.10 -9.20
CA SER A 175 20.24 -7.69 -9.09
C SER A 175 19.12 -6.78 -9.60
N TRP A 176 19.38 -5.48 -9.78
CA TRP A 176 18.40 -4.55 -10.33
C TRP A 176 19.06 -3.38 -11.08
N LEU A 177 18.29 -2.74 -11.98
CA LEU A 177 18.68 -1.57 -12.74
C LEU A 177 17.49 -0.60 -12.85
N GLU A 178 17.65 0.60 -12.33
CA GLU A 178 16.67 1.67 -12.48
C GLU A 178 17.14 2.69 -13.54
N GLN A 179 16.23 3.10 -14.43
CA GLN A 179 16.49 4.08 -15.48
C GLN A 179 15.51 5.26 -15.38
N ASP A 180 16.05 6.47 -15.23
CA ASP A 180 15.30 7.70 -15.46
C ASP A 180 15.21 7.98 -16.97
N VAL A 181 14.03 7.75 -17.55
CA VAL A 181 13.81 7.85 -19.00
C VAL A 181 13.87 9.30 -19.52
N THR A 182 13.86 10.29 -18.62
CA THR A 182 14.04 11.71 -18.99
C THR A 182 15.51 12.08 -19.22
N GLN A 183 16.43 11.38 -18.55
CA GLN A 183 17.86 11.63 -18.65
C GLN A 183 18.48 10.83 -19.80
N SER A 184 18.00 9.61 -20.02
CA SER A 184 18.40 8.76 -21.14
C SER A 184 17.25 7.87 -21.58
N PRO A 185 16.97 7.78 -22.90
CA PRO A 185 15.92 6.91 -23.41
C PRO A 185 16.29 5.42 -23.37
N THR A 186 17.55 5.08 -23.07
CA THR A 186 18.04 3.70 -23.00
C THR A 186 18.87 3.46 -21.76
N ALA A 187 18.77 2.25 -21.20
CA ALA A 187 19.64 1.76 -20.13
C ALA A 187 20.67 0.77 -20.69
N ALA A 188 21.84 0.70 -20.06
CA ALA A 188 22.86 -0.28 -20.39
C ALA A 188 23.12 -1.18 -19.17
N TYR A 189 23.00 -2.49 -19.36
CA TYR A 189 23.35 -3.49 -18.37
C TYR A 189 24.58 -4.27 -18.86
N VAL A 190 25.70 -4.12 -18.16
CA VAL A 190 26.93 -4.86 -18.52
C VAL A 190 26.85 -6.25 -17.91
N PHE A 191 27.25 -7.28 -18.65
CA PHE A 191 27.32 -8.64 -18.11
C PHE A 191 28.63 -9.30 -18.54
N LYS A 192 29.01 -10.37 -17.85
CA LYS A 192 30.19 -11.14 -18.21
C LYS A 192 29.85 -12.62 -18.31
N VAL A 193 30.32 -13.25 -19.38
CA VAL A 193 30.15 -14.68 -19.61
C VAL A 193 31.51 -15.38 -19.68
N THR A 194 31.51 -16.65 -19.29
CA THR A 194 32.67 -17.52 -19.46
C THR A 194 32.23 -18.92 -19.79
N ASP A 195 33.07 -19.62 -20.55
CA ASP A 195 32.94 -21.02 -20.87
C ASP A 195 34.35 -21.61 -21.03
N SER A 196 34.52 -22.89 -20.70
CA SER A 196 35.85 -23.52 -20.71
C SER A 196 36.22 -24.03 -22.11
N GLU A 197 35.23 -24.41 -22.90
CA GLU A 197 35.42 -25.03 -24.22
C GLU A 197 35.19 -24.01 -25.36
N THR A 198 34.16 -23.19 -25.22
CA THR A 198 33.67 -22.25 -26.22
C THR A 198 34.36 -20.90 -26.07
N PRO A 199 35.01 -20.38 -27.13
CA PRO A 199 35.57 -19.04 -27.12
C PRO A 199 34.49 -18.01 -26.72
N LYS A 200 34.81 -17.13 -25.76
CA LYS A 200 33.83 -16.18 -25.22
C LYS A 200 33.10 -15.33 -26.28
N PRO A 201 33.75 -14.86 -27.37
CA PRO A 201 33.06 -14.14 -28.45
C PRO A 201 32.07 -14.98 -29.27
N GLU A 202 32.15 -16.31 -29.17
CA GLU A 202 31.27 -17.26 -29.86
C GLU A 202 30.04 -17.66 -29.00
N LEU A 203 30.03 -17.29 -27.72
CA LEU A 203 28.86 -17.46 -26.87
C LEU A 203 27.73 -16.54 -27.34
N LEU A 204 26.54 -17.12 -27.53
CA LEU A 204 25.35 -16.37 -27.87
C LEU A 204 24.63 -15.97 -26.59
N VAL A 205 24.39 -14.67 -26.44
CA VAL A 205 23.58 -14.14 -25.33
C VAL A 205 22.31 -13.49 -25.87
N THR A 206 21.17 -13.84 -25.28
CA THR A 206 19.85 -13.28 -25.59
C THR A 206 19.21 -12.72 -24.34
N ALA A 207 18.31 -11.75 -24.50
CA ALA A 207 17.58 -11.12 -23.41
C ALA A 207 16.08 -11.08 -23.72
N VAL A 208 15.25 -11.19 -22.68
CA VAL A 208 13.79 -11.06 -22.79
C VAL A 208 13.22 -10.46 -21.50
N SER A 209 12.11 -9.74 -21.64
CA SER A 209 11.39 -9.00 -20.62
C SER A 209 10.06 -9.64 -20.25
N SER A 210 9.77 -9.65 -18.94
CA SER A 210 8.47 -9.97 -18.34
C SER A 210 7.32 -9.08 -18.71
N ASN A 211 7.62 -7.80 -18.91
CA ASN A 211 6.65 -6.79 -19.21
C ASN A 211 6.88 -6.28 -20.62
N ALA A 212 6.47 -7.05 -21.62
CA ALA A 212 6.61 -6.66 -23.03
C ALA A 212 5.81 -5.40 -23.40
N ALA A 213 4.86 -4.97 -22.54
CA ALA A 213 4.17 -3.69 -22.69
C ALA A 213 5.07 -2.51 -22.27
N LEU A 214 6.03 -2.73 -21.35
CA LEU A 214 7.09 -1.79 -21.03
C LEU A 214 8.32 -1.97 -21.94
N VAL A 215 8.88 -3.17 -22.04
CA VAL A 215 10.06 -3.47 -22.84
C VAL A 215 9.74 -4.59 -23.84
N PRO A 216 9.33 -4.27 -25.08
CA PRO A 216 9.04 -5.28 -26.09
C PRO A 216 10.21 -6.24 -26.34
N ASN A 217 9.91 -7.51 -26.59
CA ASN A 217 10.91 -8.53 -26.91
C ASN A 217 11.35 -8.46 -28.38
N THR A 218 11.81 -7.28 -28.79
CA THR A 218 12.34 -7.02 -30.14
C THR A 218 13.79 -6.55 -30.05
N SER A 219 14.55 -6.72 -31.13
CA SER A 219 15.94 -6.27 -31.18
C SER A 219 16.10 -4.73 -31.10
N ALA A 220 15.02 -3.95 -31.23
CA ALA A 220 15.05 -2.50 -31.04
C ALA A 220 14.98 -2.10 -29.55
N ASN A 221 14.38 -2.96 -28.72
CA ASN A 221 14.14 -2.68 -27.31
C ASN A 221 15.05 -3.49 -26.39
N LEU A 222 15.45 -4.69 -26.80
CA LEU A 222 16.42 -5.54 -26.12
C LEU A 222 17.49 -5.96 -27.11
N SER A 223 18.63 -5.26 -27.08
CA SER A 223 19.75 -5.51 -27.96
C SER A 223 20.97 -5.95 -27.16
N VAL A 224 21.42 -7.18 -27.38
CA VAL A 224 22.68 -7.68 -26.81
C VAL A 224 23.83 -7.36 -27.77
N GLY A 225 24.80 -6.58 -27.28
CA GLY A 225 26.02 -6.25 -28.01
C GLY A 225 26.99 -7.43 -28.13
N THR A 226 28.05 -7.25 -28.92
CA THR A 226 29.08 -8.27 -29.13
C THR A 226 29.80 -8.64 -27.82
N ILE A 227 30.05 -9.93 -27.61
CA ILE A 227 30.86 -10.41 -26.49
C ILE A 227 32.33 -10.22 -26.81
N THR A 228 33.03 -9.50 -25.94
CA THR A 228 34.48 -9.28 -26.07
C THR A 228 35.26 -10.56 -25.78
N SER A 229 36.54 -10.61 -26.18
CA SER A 229 37.44 -11.73 -25.82
C SER A 229 37.62 -11.92 -24.31
N GLY A 230 37.39 -10.87 -23.52
CA GLY A 230 37.35 -10.93 -22.06
C GLY A 230 36.05 -11.48 -21.46
N GLY A 231 35.04 -11.75 -22.29
CA GLY A 231 33.71 -12.21 -21.88
C GLY A 231 32.71 -11.13 -21.54
N THR A 232 33.10 -9.86 -21.61
CA THR A 232 32.20 -8.74 -21.31
C THR A 232 31.28 -8.48 -22.50
N GLY A 233 29.98 -8.37 -22.24
CA GLY A 233 28.96 -7.90 -23.17
C GLY A 233 28.09 -6.81 -22.54
N THR A 234 27.24 -6.19 -23.33
CA THR A 234 26.31 -5.15 -22.87
C THR A 234 24.94 -5.41 -23.44
N LEU A 235 23.92 -5.46 -22.59
CA LEU A 235 22.52 -5.40 -22.98
C LEU A 235 22.10 -3.92 -23.00
N THR A 236 21.57 -3.46 -24.14
CA THR A 236 20.88 -2.18 -24.25
C THR A 236 19.37 -2.40 -24.14
N ILE A 237 18.74 -1.67 -23.22
CA ILE A 237 17.31 -1.74 -22.92
C ILE A 237 16.68 -0.40 -23.33
N THR A 238 15.68 -0.44 -24.20
CA THR A 238 14.88 0.72 -24.61
C THR A 238 13.43 0.46 -24.22
N PRO A 239 12.92 1.04 -23.12
CA PRO A 239 11.51 0.90 -22.77
C PRO A 239 10.61 1.72 -23.72
N LEU A 240 9.33 1.38 -23.76
CA LEU A 240 8.26 2.21 -24.29
C LEU A 240 7.92 3.34 -23.31
N PRO A 241 7.19 4.39 -23.76
CA PRO A 241 6.73 5.46 -22.88
C PRO A 241 5.92 4.93 -21.70
N LEU A 242 6.15 5.52 -20.53
CA LEU A 242 5.43 5.17 -19.30
C LEU A 242 3.93 5.56 -19.39
N PRO A 243 3.04 4.79 -18.74
CA PRO A 243 1.59 5.04 -18.77
C PRO A 243 1.18 6.24 -17.93
N SER A 244 -0.04 6.73 -18.13
CA SER A 244 -0.68 7.81 -17.35
C SER A 244 -0.58 7.57 -15.83
N PRO A 245 -0.39 8.63 -15.02
CA PRO A 245 -0.53 10.03 -15.40
C PRO A 245 0.77 10.68 -15.88
N ALA A 246 0.64 11.66 -16.76
CA ALA A 246 1.79 12.28 -17.43
C ALA A 246 2.66 13.05 -16.41
N PRO A 247 3.99 12.91 -16.48
CA PRO A 247 4.76 12.27 -17.55
C PRO A 247 5.12 10.77 -17.34
N GLY A 248 4.46 10.09 -16.40
CA GLY A 248 4.25 8.64 -16.41
C GLY A 248 4.47 7.92 -15.06
N VAL A 249 3.68 6.90 -14.69
CA VAL A 249 3.94 6.04 -13.50
C VAL A 249 5.16 5.15 -13.77
N PRO A 250 6.07 4.95 -12.79
CA PRO A 250 7.13 3.96 -12.92
C PRO A 250 6.59 2.57 -13.24
N GLN A 251 7.35 1.82 -14.04
CA GLN A 251 7.03 0.44 -14.35
C GLN A 251 8.26 -0.44 -14.21
N ALA A 252 8.02 -1.67 -13.80
CA ALA A 252 8.99 -2.73 -13.61
C ALA A 252 8.86 -3.83 -14.67
N SER A 253 9.98 -4.47 -14.94
CA SER A 253 10.09 -5.73 -15.65
C SER A 253 11.26 -6.54 -15.12
N THR A 254 11.06 -7.82 -14.87
CA THR A 254 12.12 -8.81 -14.75
C THR A 254 12.74 -9.07 -16.13
N ILE A 255 14.03 -8.76 -16.27
CA ILE A 255 14.82 -9.08 -17.47
C ILE A 255 15.59 -10.36 -17.25
N THR A 256 15.44 -11.32 -18.16
CA THR A 256 16.15 -12.59 -18.14
C THR A 256 17.19 -12.61 -19.25
N LEU A 257 18.46 -12.78 -18.89
CA LEU A 257 19.56 -13.06 -19.81
C LEU A 257 19.75 -14.57 -19.94
N SER A 258 19.97 -15.05 -21.16
CA SER A 258 20.33 -16.45 -21.46
C SER A 258 21.66 -16.47 -22.22
N VAL A 259 22.61 -17.29 -21.79
CA VAL A 259 23.87 -17.56 -22.49
C VAL A 259 23.89 -19.01 -22.97
N THR A 260 24.24 -19.24 -24.23
CA THR A 260 24.39 -20.58 -24.80
C THR A 260 25.69 -20.74 -25.58
N ASP A 261 26.26 -21.93 -25.48
CA ASP A 261 27.40 -22.43 -26.26
C ASP A 261 26.94 -23.39 -27.38
N SER A 262 25.66 -23.37 -27.74
CA SER A 262 24.93 -24.31 -28.62
C SER A 262 24.62 -25.69 -28.02
N ALA A 263 25.25 -26.08 -26.92
CA ALA A 263 25.02 -27.36 -26.25
C ALA A 263 24.27 -27.22 -24.91
N TYR A 264 24.48 -26.12 -24.20
CA TYR A 264 23.92 -25.79 -22.90
C TYR A 264 23.39 -24.36 -22.91
N THR A 265 22.42 -24.10 -22.04
CA THR A 265 21.98 -22.73 -21.74
C THR A 265 22.02 -22.45 -20.25
N ARG A 266 22.51 -21.26 -19.86
CA ARG A 266 22.37 -20.73 -18.50
C ARG A 266 21.65 -19.41 -18.51
N ARG A 267 20.98 -19.10 -17.40
CA ARG A 267 20.23 -17.88 -17.21
C ARG A 267 20.61 -17.14 -15.96
N THR A 268 20.38 -15.84 -16.00
CA THR A 268 20.33 -14.96 -14.85
C THR A 268 19.24 -13.94 -15.07
N GLN A 269 18.75 -13.33 -14.00
CA GLN A 269 17.71 -12.32 -14.05
C GLN A 269 18.02 -11.14 -13.16
N PHE A 270 17.46 -9.99 -13.49
CA PHE A 270 17.48 -8.79 -12.67
C PHE A 270 16.20 -7.99 -12.87
N LEU A 271 15.85 -7.18 -11.87
CA LEU A 271 14.72 -6.26 -11.94
C LEU A 271 15.11 -5.01 -12.74
N TYR A 272 14.39 -4.68 -13.79
CA TYR A 272 14.50 -3.41 -14.51
C TYR A 272 13.33 -2.50 -14.12
N VAL A 273 13.63 -1.29 -13.66
CA VAL A 273 12.63 -0.25 -13.35
C VAL A 273 12.84 0.94 -14.27
N ALA A 274 11.84 1.28 -15.05
CA ALA A 274 11.80 2.53 -15.81
C ALA A 274 10.98 3.56 -15.02
N LYS A 275 11.58 4.72 -14.77
CA LYS A 275 10.90 5.82 -14.08
C LYS A 275 11.04 7.14 -14.82
N ASN A 276 10.14 8.05 -14.49
CA ASN A 276 10.28 9.46 -14.80
C ASN A 276 10.36 10.23 -13.48
N SER A 277 11.49 10.83 -13.17
CA SER A 277 11.69 11.55 -11.90
C SER A 277 10.77 12.77 -11.71
N THR A 278 10.15 13.25 -12.79
CA THR A 278 9.15 14.33 -12.77
C THR A 278 7.71 13.82 -12.65
N SER A 279 7.51 12.50 -12.55
CA SER A 279 6.20 11.88 -12.35
C SER A 279 5.53 12.37 -11.07
N PRO A 280 4.28 12.87 -11.12
CA PRO A 280 3.50 13.16 -9.92
C PRO A 280 3.38 11.97 -8.96
N ALA A 281 3.33 10.74 -9.48
CA ALA A 281 3.28 9.51 -8.67
C ALA A 281 4.55 9.30 -7.82
N LEU A 282 5.68 9.85 -8.27
CA LEU A 282 6.98 9.77 -7.60
C LEU A 282 7.34 10.99 -6.76
N LYS A 283 6.46 12.01 -6.69
CA LYS A 283 6.78 13.28 -6.03
C LYS A 283 6.91 13.09 -4.52
N LYS A 284 8.12 12.71 -4.07
CA LYS A 284 8.59 12.74 -2.69
C LYS A 284 7.60 12.09 -1.72
N ILE A 285 7.33 10.81 -1.95
CA ILE A 285 6.42 10.00 -1.15
C ILE A 285 7.22 8.79 -0.65
N THR A 286 7.27 8.59 0.67
CA THR A 286 7.78 7.35 1.24
C THR A 286 6.63 6.35 1.24
N ARG A 287 6.91 5.09 0.92
CA ARG A 287 5.92 4.00 0.98
C ARG A 287 6.45 2.89 1.89
N PRO A 288 5.56 2.14 2.58
CA PRO A 288 5.95 0.86 3.12
C PRO A 288 6.64 0.07 2.01
N ALA A 289 7.82 -0.46 2.32
CA ALA A 289 8.64 -1.10 1.32
C ALA A 289 9.40 -2.27 1.93
N GLY A 290 9.45 -3.39 1.21
CA GLY A 290 10.16 -4.59 1.63
C GLY A 290 9.36 -5.88 1.47
N ILE A 291 10.03 -6.98 1.77
CA ILE A 291 9.46 -8.33 1.72
C ILE A 291 9.44 -8.88 3.15
N TYR A 292 8.25 -9.19 3.65
CA TYR A 292 8.02 -9.57 5.04
C TYR A 292 7.55 -11.02 5.14
N ASN A 293 8.20 -11.81 6.00
CA ASN A 293 7.71 -13.14 6.38
C ASN A 293 6.42 -13.00 7.19
N LEU A 294 5.34 -13.61 6.71
CA LEU A 294 4.01 -13.44 7.27
C LEU A 294 3.83 -14.25 8.57
N ASP A 295 3.74 -13.53 9.69
CA ASP A 295 3.33 -14.01 11.03
C ASP A 295 4.05 -15.30 11.50
N PRO A 296 5.40 -15.33 11.48
CA PRO A 296 6.16 -16.49 11.94
C PRO A 296 5.94 -16.70 13.44
N LYS A 297 5.48 -17.90 13.82
CA LYS A 297 5.26 -18.21 15.24
C LYS A 297 6.58 -18.45 15.99
N PRO A 298 6.68 -18.07 17.27
CA PRO A 298 7.89 -18.28 18.06
C PRO A 298 8.31 -19.77 18.11
N GLY A 299 9.50 -20.06 17.58
CA GLY A 299 10.06 -21.40 17.45
C GLY A 299 11.13 -21.43 16.35
N PHE A 300 12.24 -22.16 16.59
CA PHE A 300 13.46 -22.11 15.75
C PHE A 300 13.29 -22.57 14.29
N ASP A 301 12.09 -22.95 13.85
CA ASP A 301 11.83 -23.43 12.50
C ASP A 301 11.06 -22.45 11.61
N GLN A 302 10.42 -21.41 12.16
CA GLN A 302 9.62 -20.44 11.38
C GLN A 302 10.34 -19.13 11.05
N GLN A 303 11.27 -18.72 11.91
CA GLN A 303 12.11 -17.55 11.67
C GLN A 303 13.15 -17.85 10.59
N ARG A 304 13.47 -16.84 9.78
CA ARG A 304 14.29 -16.99 8.57
C ARG A 304 15.51 -16.06 8.58
N PRO A 305 16.43 -16.20 9.56
CA PRO A 305 17.49 -15.21 9.81
C PRO A 305 18.56 -15.14 8.73
N ASP A 306 18.77 -16.23 7.97
CA ASP A 306 19.80 -16.31 6.94
C ASP A 306 19.28 -15.95 5.54
N ASP A 307 18.03 -15.54 5.41
CA ASP A 307 17.38 -15.25 4.14
C ASP A 307 17.61 -13.80 3.75
N GLN A 308 18.58 -13.59 2.85
CA GLN A 308 19.00 -12.25 2.40
C GLN A 308 17.96 -11.50 1.57
N PHE A 309 16.90 -12.19 1.15
CA PHE A 309 15.80 -11.64 0.38
C PHE A 309 14.63 -11.17 1.27
N LEU A 310 14.74 -11.27 2.60
CA LEU A 310 13.75 -10.74 3.53
C LEU A 310 14.20 -9.39 4.08
N THR A 311 13.26 -8.44 4.05
CA THR A 311 13.40 -7.17 4.76
C THR A 311 13.08 -7.33 6.24
N GLY A 312 12.12 -8.20 6.55
CA GLY A 312 11.55 -8.25 7.89
C GLY A 312 10.58 -9.39 8.13
N GLU A 313 9.93 -9.32 9.28
CA GLU A 313 8.79 -10.16 9.65
C GLU A 313 7.56 -9.27 9.86
N MET A 314 6.38 -9.74 9.46
CA MET A 314 5.12 -9.11 9.85
C MET A 314 4.54 -9.91 11.01
N HIS A 315 4.22 -9.27 12.13
CA HIS A 315 3.61 -9.95 13.27
C HIS A 315 2.24 -9.37 13.58
N ARG A 316 1.28 -10.25 13.84
CA ARG A 316 -0.03 -9.88 14.38
C ARG A 316 0.08 -9.84 15.90
N ILE A 317 -0.18 -8.68 16.49
CA ILE A 317 -0.20 -8.47 17.92
C ILE A 317 -1.61 -8.08 18.35
N SER A 318 -2.13 -8.83 19.30
CA SER A 318 -3.52 -8.73 19.75
C SER A 318 -3.65 -7.74 20.91
N TRP A 319 -4.47 -6.69 20.76
CA TRP A 319 -4.78 -5.78 21.87
C TRP A 319 -5.43 -6.53 23.02
N LYS A 320 -6.33 -7.47 22.73
CA LYS A 320 -6.96 -8.33 23.73
C LYS A 320 -5.92 -9.10 24.54
N ASP A 321 -4.93 -9.70 23.89
CA ASP A 321 -3.94 -10.54 24.58
C ASP A 321 -2.93 -9.70 25.37
N ILE A 322 -2.64 -8.48 24.92
CA ILE A 322 -1.88 -7.50 25.69
C ILE A 322 -2.63 -7.07 26.94
N ASP A 323 -3.87 -6.59 26.78
CA ASP A 323 -4.67 -6.07 27.89
C ASP A 323 -5.06 -7.21 28.87
N ASN A 324 -5.27 -8.42 28.33
CA ASN A 324 -5.63 -9.65 29.06
C ASN A 324 -6.87 -9.50 29.96
N GLY A 325 -7.78 -8.60 29.57
CA GLY A 325 -9.05 -8.35 30.25
C GLY A 325 -8.97 -7.37 31.42
N ASP A 326 -7.85 -6.67 31.60
CA ASP A 326 -7.66 -5.65 32.63
C ASP A 326 -7.63 -4.24 32.02
N PRO A 327 -8.59 -3.35 32.32
CA PRO A 327 -8.58 -2.01 31.76
C PRO A 327 -7.43 -1.09 32.26
N ASP A 328 -6.60 -1.50 33.21
CA ASP A 328 -5.44 -0.74 33.67
C ASP A 328 -4.15 -1.12 32.91
N PRO A 329 -3.56 -0.19 32.12
CA PRO A 329 -2.32 -0.44 31.38
C PRO A 329 -1.12 -0.91 32.21
N ASN A 330 -1.14 -0.66 33.53
CA ASN A 330 -0.08 -1.12 34.42
C ASN A 330 -0.05 -2.65 34.61
N ASN A 331 -1.15 -3.34 34.28
CA ASN A 331 -1.30 -4.79 34.44
C ASN A 331 -1.21 -5.55 33.10
N TRP A 332 -1.01 -4.84 31.99
CA TRP A 332 -0.95 -5.42 30.65
C TRP A 332 0.30 -6.28 30.44
N ASN A 333 0.15 -7.32 29.61
CA ASN A 333 1.19 -8.28 29.26
C ASN A 333 1.79 -7.97 27.89
N TRP A 334 2.97 -7.38 27.88
CA TRP A 334 3.67 -7.00 26.66
C TRP A 334 4.59 -8.08 26.08
N GLN A 335 4.60 -9.28 26.68
CA GLN A 335 5.59 -10.32 26.38
C GLN A 335 5.62 -10.71 24.90
N GLU A 336 4.47 -10.79 24.22
CA GLU A 336 4.41 -11.14 22.79
C GLU A 336 5.14 -10.09 21.93
N LEU A 337 4.89 -8.80 22.19
CA LEU A 337 5.56 -7.69 21.49
C LEU A 337 7.06 -7.65 21.83
N ASP A 338 7.41 -7.83 23.10
CA ASP A 338 8.79 -7.86 23.55
C ASP A 338 9.57 -9.02 22.91
N ASP A 339 8.96 -10.20 22.81
CA ASP A 339 9.55 -11.38 22.17
C ASP A 339 9.68 -11.20 20.67
N ALA A 340 8.69 -10.58 20.00
CA ALA A 340 8.76 -10.29 18.57
C ALA A 340 9.98 -9.40 18.25
N VAL A 341 10.25 -8.38 19.08
CA VAL A 341 11.42 -7.51 18.91
C VAL A 341 12.71 -8.19 19.34
N ALA A 342 12.71 -8.91 20.46
CA ALA A 342 13.91 -9.55 21.00
C ALA A 342 14.43 -10.70 20.13
N ASN A 343 13.53 -11.42 19.47
CA ASN A 343 13.87 -12.56 18.61
C ASN A 343 13.98 -12.20 17.13
N LEU A 344 13.80 -10.93 16.77
CA LEU A 344 13.88 -10.49 15.39
C LEU A 344 15.28 -10.77 14.80
N PRO A 345 15.38 -11.38 13.61
CA PRO A 345 16.68 -11.63 13.00
C PRO A 345 17.53 -10.38 12.79
N ALA A 346 18.85 -10.53 12.90
CA ALA A 346 19.77 -9.42 12.72
C ALA A 346 19.66 -8.83 11.30
N GLY A 347 19.42 -7.52 11.22
CA GLY A 347 19.26 -6.80 9.95
C GLY A 347 17.84 -6.79 9.39
N GLN A 348 16.90 -7.44 10.07
CA GLN A 348 15.47 -7.41 9.74
C GLN A 348 14.71 -6.40 10.61
N ASP A 349 13.56 -5.95 10.12
CA ASP A 349 12.61 -5.10 10.85
C ASP A 349 11.19 -5.70 10.92
N LEU A 350 10.31 -5.01 11.64
CA LEU A 350 8.97 -5.49 12.00
C LEU A 350 7.88 -4.63 11.36
N SER A 351 6.98 -5.28 10.61
CA SER A 351 5.67 -4.73 10.29
C SER A 351 4.68 -5.19 11.36
N LEU A 352 4.12 -4.24 12.13
CA LEU A 352 3.29 -4.56 13.29
C LEU A 352 1.81 -4.45 12.93
N ASN A 353 1.12 -5.59 12.85
CA ASN A 353 -0.32 -5.64 12.61
C ASN A 353 -1.09 -5.70 13.94
N LEU A 354 -1.96 -4.72 14.22
CA LEU A 354 -2.70 -4.60 15.48
C LEU A 354 -4.13 -5.09 15.32
N ILE A 355 -4.47 -6.18 16.01
CA ILE A 355 -5.76 -6.88 15.90
C ILE A 355 -6.44 -7.09 17.25
N GLY A 356 -7.68 -7.56 17.23
CA GLY A 356 -8.40 -8.06 18.41
C GLY A 356 -8.87 -6.95 19.38
N GLU A 357 -9.99 -7.21 20.06
CA GLU A 357 -10.57 -6.27 21.03
C GLU A 357 -10.88 -6.98 22.36
N PRO A 358 -10.63 -6.34 23.52
CA PRO A 358 -10.95 -6.93 24.81
C PRO A 358 -12.45 -7.09 25.07
N CYS A 359 -12.87 -8.25 25.58
CA CYS A 359 -14.28 -8.54 25.87
C CYS A 359 -14.94 -7.67 26.95
N TYR A 360 -14.16 -7.06 27.85
CA TYR A 360 -14.75 -6.20 28.89
C TYR A 360 -15.41 -4.95 28.32
N ILE A 361 -15.07 -4.55 27.08
CA ILE A 361 -15.70 -3.41 26.41
C ILE A 361 -17.21 -3.61 26.35
N LEU A 362 -17.65 -4.81 25.93
CA LEU A 362 -19.06 -5.17 25.84
C LEU A 362 -19.77 -5.27 27.18
N GLN A 363 -19.03 -5.43 28.28
CA GLN A 363 -19.57 -5.52 29.63
C GLN A 363 -19.84 -4.14 30.23
N HIS A 364 -19.29 -3.08 29.63
CA HIS A 364 -19.53 -1.72 30.08
C HIS A 364 -20.97 -1.28 29.77
N GLN A 365 -21.64 -0.72 30.77
CA GLN A 365 -23.02 -0.28 30.63
C GLN A 365 -23.13 0.85 29.59
N GLY A 366 -24.06 0.71 28.65
CA GLY A 366 -24.34 1.74 27.64
C GLY A 366 -23.55 1.62 26.35
N VAL A 367 -22.67 0.62 26.22
CA VAL A 367 -22.00 0.32 24.95
C VAL A 367 -23.02 -0.09 23.90
N VAL A 368 -22.94 0.52 22.73
CA VAL A 368 -23.78 0.22 21.57
C VAL A 368 -23.14 -0.92 20.79
N THR A 369 -23.92 -1.97 20.49
CA THR A 369 -23.38 -3.19 19.89
C THR A 369 -24.08 -3.58 18.59
N TRP A 370 -23.39 -4.37 17.76
CA TRP A 370 -23.92 -5.05 16.59
C TRP A 370 -23.51 -6.53 16.61
N CYS A 371 -24.17 -7.36 15.79
CA CYS A 371 -23.98 -8.81 15.75
C CYS A 371 -23.19 -9.18 14.49
N ASP A 372 -21.99 -9.70 14.69
CA ASP A 372 -21.09 -10.22 13.66
C ASP A 372 -21.37 -11.71 13.45
N THR A 373 -21.99 -12.09 12.34
CA THR A 373 -22.41 -13.48 12.07
C THR A 373 -21.39 -14.31 11.29
N ALA A 374 -20.31 -13.71 10.80
CA ALA A 374 -19.16 -14.38 10.21
C ALA A 374 -17.84 -13.70 10.65
N PRO A 375 -17.51 -13.77 11.96
CA PRO A 375 -16.24 -13.27 12.45
C PRO A 375 -15.08 -13.95 11.71
N PRO A 376 -14.00 -13.22 11.36
CA PRO A 376 -12.79 -13.83 10.82
C PRO A 376 -12.22 -14.88 11.76
N ASN A 377 -11.59 -15.91 11.20
CA ASN A 377 -10.91 -16.95 11.99
C ASN A 377 -9.95 -16.34 13.01
N GLY A 378 -10.11 -16.71 14.28
CA GLY A 378 -9.31 -16.15 15.38
C GLY A 378 -9.88 -14.88 16.01
N GLN A 379 -11.07 -14.42 15.58
CA GLN A 379 -11.83 -13.34 16.23
C GLN A 379 -13.18 -13.82 16.79
N ASP A 380 -13.30 -15.09 17.21
CA ASP A 380 -14.53 -15.68 17.79
C ASP A 380 -14.83 -15.18 19.23
N ASP A 381 -14.31 -14.03 19.60
CA ASP A 381 -14.17 -13.62 20.99
C ASP A 381 -15.38 -12.87 21.50
N CYS A 382 -15.83 -13.22 22.71
CA CYS A 382 -16.99 -12.64 23.42
C CYS A 382 -18.37 -13.12 22.95
N PRO A 383 -18.63 -14.44 22.89
CA PRO A 383 -19.94 -14.97 22.50
C PRO A 383 -21.02 -14.48 23.47
N ALA A 384 -21.99 -13.74 22.94
CA ALA A 384 -23.15 -13.26 23.69
C ALA A 384 -24.42 -13.94 23.20
N SER A 385 -25.34 -14.26 24.12
CA SER A 385 -26.60 -14.95 23.79
C SER A 385 -27.53 -14.16 22.86
N SER A 386 -27.31 -12.85 22.72
CA SER A 386 -28.05 -11.95 21.83
C SER A 386 -27.67 -12.06 20.36
N CYS A 387 -26.49 -12.61 20.03
CA CYS A 387 -26.01 -12.82 18.66
C CYS A 387 -25.95 -14.32 18.35
N VAL A 388 -27.05 -14.87 17.82
CA VAL A 388 -27.20 -16.32 17.61
C VAL A 388 -26.34 -16.77 16.43
N GLY A 389 -25.31 -17.58 16.72
CA GLY A 389 -24.40 -18.11 15.69
C GLY A 389 -23.27 -17.15 15.30
N GLY A 390 -23.10 -16.06 16.04
CA GLY A 390 -22.07 -15.05 15.80
C GLY A 390 -21.47 -14.48 17.10
N VAL A 391 -20.74 -13.38 16.97
CA VAL A 391 -20.06 -12.65 18.03
C VAL A 391 -20.67 -11.26 18.17
N ASN A 392 -20.87 -10.80 19.40
CA ASN A 392 -21.36 -9.44 19.64
C ASN A 392 -20.17 -8.49 19.70
N ARG A 393 -20.23 -7.36 19.00
CA ARG A 393 -19.16 -6.34 18.95
C ARG A 393 -19.70 -4.97 19.30
N ALA A 394 -18.85 -4.09 19.82
CA ALA A 394 -19.19 -2.68 19.91
C ALA A 394 -19.24 -2.10 18.50
N VAL A 395 -20.11 -1.12 18.23
CA VAL A 395 -20.07 -0.39 16.94
C VAL A 395 -18.81 0.48 16.89
N PRO A 396 -18.21 0.72 15.71
CA PRO A 396 -16.97 1.51 15.60
C PRO A 396 -17.09 2.93 16.19
N TRP A 397 -18.29 3.52 16.15
CA TRP A 397 -18.59 4.86 16.70
C TRP A 397 -19.03 4.85 18.17
N ASP A 398 -18.80 3.77 18.91
CA ASP A 398 -19.05 3.75 20.35
C ASP A 398 -17.97 4.53 21.12
N PHE A 399 -18.39 5.50 21.93
CA PHE A 399 -17.46 6.39 22.65
C PHE A 399 -16.57 5.65 23.66
N TYR A 400 -17.10 4.62 24.33
CA TYR A 400 -16.31 3.88 25.32
C TYR A 400 -15.23 3.05 24.61
N LEU A 401 -15.58 2.37 23.50
CA LEU A 401 -14.60 1.70 22.63
C LEU A 401 -13.48 2.66 22.17
N GLN A 402 -13.84 3.81 21.61
CA GLN A 402 -12.87 4.79 21.09
C GLN A 402 -11.94 5.33 22.19
N ALA A 403 -12.47 5.59 23.39
CA ALA A 403 -11.67 6.03 24.54
C ALA A 403 -10.71 4.93 25.03
N ARG A 404 -11.16 3.67 25.05
CA ARG A 404 -10.31 2.53 25.42
C ARG A 404 -9.22 2.28 24.38
N ARG A 405 -9.53 2.46 23.09
CA ARG A 405 -8.56 2.36 22.00
C ARG A 405 -7.48 3.43 22.07
N ASP A 406 -7.85 4.66 22.41
CA ASP A 406 -6.87 5.75 22.61
C ASP A 406 -5.89 5.43 23.75
N ASN A 407 -6.39 4.94 24.89
CA ASN A 407 -5.55 4.48 25.99
C ASN A 407 -4.58 3.37 25.56
N PHE A 408 -5.03 2.45 24.70
CA PHE A 408 -4.18 1.39 24.14
C PHE A 408 -3.05 1.96 23.30
N TYR A 409 -3.32 2.92 22.41
CA TYR A 409 -2.27 3.51 21.60
C TYR A 409 -1.27 4.35 22.39
N GLN A 410 -1.71 5.09 23.40
CA GLN A 410 -0.80 5.81 24.29
C GLN A 410 0.13 4.85 25.03
N ALA A 411 -0.43 3.77 25.59
CA ALA A 411 0.35 2.75 26.30
C ALA A 411 1.30 1.99 25.36
N LEU A 412 0.84 1.60 24.16
CA LEU A 412 1.66 0.96 23.14
C LEU A 412 2.83 1.86 22.71
N ALA A 413 2.55 3.12 22.37
CA ALA A 413 3.57 4.08 21.95
C ALA A 413 4.62 4.36 23.05
N GLY A 414 4.20 4.36 24.31
CA GLY A 414 5.04 4.58 25.49
C GLY A 414 5.73 3.33 26.04
N HIS A 415 5.32 2.13 25.62
CA HIS A 415 5.89 0.87 26.11
C HIS A 415 7.37 0.77 25.78
N LEU A 416 8.19 0.46 26.80
CA LEU A 416 9.65 0.37 26.69
C LEU A 416 10.05 -1.05 26.30
N LEU A 417 10.55 -1.21 25.08
CA LEU A 417 10.98 -2.49 24.53
C LEU A 417 12.33 -2.94 25.13
N PRO A 418 12.72 -4.23 24.99
CA PRO A 418 14.01 -4.75 25.43
C PRO A 418 15.23 -4.03 24.86
N THR A 419 15.07 -3.30 23.75
CA THR A 419 16.08 -2.45 23.12
C THR A 419 16.39 -1.16 23.91
N GLY A 420 15.55 -0.82 24.89
CA GLY A 420 15.63 0.42 25.67
C GLY A 420 15.01 1.63 24.98
N ARG A 421 14.23 1.43 23.90
CA ARG A 421 13.45 2.46 23.22
C ARG A 421 11.96 2.19 23.38
N THR A 422 11.15 3.23 23.32
CA THR A 422 9.70 3.02 23.24
C THR A 422 9.30 2.54 21.84
N VAL A 423 8.14 1.90 21.69
CA VAL A 423 7.63 1.47 20.37
C VAL A 423 7.60 2.63 19.37
N ALA A 424 7.16 3.82 19.81
CA ALA A 424 7.15 5.03 18.97
C ALA A 424 8.54 5.43 18.45
N GLN A 425 9.61 5.13 19.20
CA GLN A 425 11.00 5.50 18.89
C GLN A 425 11.83 4.36 18.29
N GLU A 426 11.29 3.15 18.24
CA GLU A 426 12.06 1.95 17.85
C GLU A 426 12.23 1.84 16.33
N ASN A 427 13.47 1.92 15.85
CA ASN A 427 13.74 1.85 14.41
C ASN A 427 13.46 0.45 13.82
N LEU A 428 13.48 -0.60 14.65
CA LEU A 428 13.11 -1.96 14.24
C LEU A 428 11.61 -2.12 13.97
N ILE A 429 10.76 -1.15 14.33
CA ILE A 429 9.32 -1.17 14.02
C ILE A 429 9.03 0.02 13.10
N PRO A 430 9.29 -0.07 11.79
CA PRO A 430 9.05 1.01 10.84
C PRO A 430 7.58 1.18 10.44
N ILE A 431 6.76 0.13 10.52
CA ILE A 431 5.40 0.09 9.97
C ILE A 431 4.40 -0.30 11.06
N ILE A 432 3.29 0.45 11.13
CA ILE A 432 2.12 0.14 11.96
C ILE A 432 0.93 -0.14 11.04
N ASN A 433 0.30 -1.30 11.19
CA ASN A 433 -0.84 -1.76 10.42
C ASN A 433 -2.05 -2.06 11.34
N PRO A 434 -2.92 -1.09 11.65
CA PRO A 434 -4.06 -1.31 12.53
C PRO A 434 -5.27 -1.91 11.80
N ASN A 435 -6.10 -2.65 12.54
CA ASN A 435 -7.51 -2.84 12.20
C ASN A 435 -8.38 -1.72 12.78
N LEU A 436 -9.53 -1.47 12.16
CA LEU A 436 -10.54 -0.54 12.67
C LEU A 436 -11.27 -1.18 13.88
N PRO A 437 -11.26 -0.55 15.07
CA PRO A 437 -11.96 -1.07 16.24
C PRO A 437 -13.49 -1.05 16.04
N GLY A 438 -14.19 -2.00 16.65
CA GLY A 438 -15.63 -2.20 16.56
C GLY A 438 -16.09 -2.73 15.20
N GLY A 439 -15.16 -3.02 14.29
CA GLY A 439 -15.42 -3.48 12.94
C GLY A 439 -14.83 -4.86 12.65
N ASP A 440 -14.75 -5.16 11.36
CA ASP A 440 -13.99 -6.29 10.82
C ASP A 440 -12.51 -5.85 10.59
N THR A 441 -11.70 -6.64 9.88
CA THR A 441 -10.31 -6.33 9.53
C THR A 441 -10.18 -5.09 8.64
N GLY A 442 -10.04 -3.91 9.23
CA GLY A 442 -9.84 -2.63 8.52
C GLY A 442 -11.16 -1.92 8.16
N ILE A 443 -11.12 -1.05 7.16
CA ILE A 443 -12.27 -0.27 6.68
C ILE A 443 -12.98 -1.11 5.59
N ARG A 444 -14.06 -1.80 5.97
CA ARG A 444 -14.79 -2.73 5.08
C ARG A 444 -16.24 -2.95 5.51
N GLU A 445 -16.99 -3.64 4.66
CA GLU A 445 -18.28 -4.23 5.01
C GLU A 445 -18.18 -5.10 6.26
N LEU A 446 -19.14 -4.95 7.17
CA LEU A 446 -19.22 -5.74 8.39
C LEU A 446 -19.86 -7.08 8.08
N ASP A 447 -19.21 -8.19 8.43
CA ASP A 447 -19.73 -9.55 8.17
C ASP A 447 -19.98 -9.79 6.66
N GLY A 448 -19.17 -9.13 5.82
CA GLY A 448 -19.31 -9.16 4.37
C GLY A 448 -20.65 -8.63 3.84
N GLN A 449 -21.35 -7.78 4.59
CA GLN A 449 -22.59 -7.13 4.18
C GLN A 449 -22.51 -5.59 4.30
N PRO A 450 -23.23 -4.84 3.43
CA PRO A 450 -23.30 -3.38 3.53
C PRO A 450 -23.93 -2.90 4.83
N PHE A 451 -23.56 -1.68 5.27
CA PHE A 451 -24.09 -1.06 6.48
C PHE A 451 -25.57 -0.65 6.33
N SER A 452 -26.36 -0.79 7.40
CA SER A 452 -27.67 -0.15 7.53
C SER A 452 -27.93 0.32 8.96
N ALA A 453 -28.55 1.50 9.07
CA ALA A 453 -29.08 2.01 10.34
C ALA A 453 -30.42 1.36 10.74
N THR A 454 -30.97 0.46 9.91
CA THR A 454 -32.24 -0.23 10.16
C THR A 454 -32.11 -1.74 9.92
N VAL A 455 -32.97 -2.53 10.56
CA VAL A 455 -32.92 -3.99 10.38
C VAL A 455 -33.45 -4.36 9.00
N LYS A 456 -32.57 -4.85 8.12
CA LYS A 456 -32.87 -5.19 6.73
C LYS A 456 -32.13 -6.46 6.30
N THR A 457 -32.77 -7.30 5.50
CA THR A 457 -32.16 -8.54 4.98
C THR A 457 -31.06 -8.21 3.96
N GLY A 458 -29.90 -8.85 4.09
CA GLY A 458 -28.73 -8.60 3.22
C GLY A 458 -27.93 -7.36 3.59
N TYR A 459 -28.07 -6.87 4.82
CA TYR A 459 -27.36 -5.72 5.37
C TYR A 459 -27.00 -5.99 6.82
N THR A 460 -25.86 -5.47 7.25
CA THR A 460 -25.48 -5.47 8.67
C THR A 460 -26.18 -4.31 9.37
N TYR A 461 -27.05 -4.64 10.32
CA TYR A 461 -27.68 -3.65 11.17
C TYR A 461 -26.68 -3.14 12.21
N ALA A 462 -26.27 -1.89 12.05
CA ALA A 462 -25.36 -1.20 12.96
C ALA A 462 -26.08 0.02 13.58
N PRO A 463 -26.53 -0.07 14.85
CA PRO A 463 -27.28 1.00 15.48
C PRO A 463 -26.50 2.33 15.52
N GLY A 464 -27.16 3.42 15.09
CA GLY A 464 -26.53 4.74 15.03
C GLY A 464 -25.64 4.97 13.81
N TYR A 465 -25.61 4.04 12.85
CA TYR A 465 -24.85 4.20 11.62
C TYR A 465 -25.27 5.47 10.86
N THR A 466 -24.27 6.29 10.55
CA THR A 466 -24.32 7.34 9.53
C THR A 466 -22.96 7.37 8.81
N ARG A 467 -22.92 7.90 7.58
CA ARG A 467 -21.63 8.09 6.87
C ARG A 467 -20.68 9.00 7.65
N SER A 468 -21.21 10.04 8.29
CA SER A 468 -20.45 10.97 9.14
C SER A 468 -19.89 10.28 10.38
N ALA A 469 -20.67 9.42 11.07
CA ALA A 469 -20.20 8.64 12.21
C ALA A 469 -19.05 7.67 11.82
N LEU A 470 -19.20 6.93 10.71
CA LEU A 470 -18.13 6.04 10.24
C LEU A 470 -16.87 6.83 9.85
N PHE A 471 -17.01 7.90 9.08
CA PHE A 471 -15.88 8.76 8.69
C PHE A 471 -15.19 9.36 9.92
N GLY A 472 -15.95 9.89 10.88
CA GLY A 472 -15.44 10.47 12.12
C GLY A 472 -14.62 9.47 12.92
N THR A 473 -15.10 8.22 13.06
CA THR A 473 -14.34 7.13 13.71
C THR A 473 -13.04 6.82 12.98
N VAL A 474 -13.10 6.62 11.65
CA VAL A 474 -11.89 6.27 10.86
C VAL A 474 -10.85 7.38 10.94
N ARG A 475 -11.29 8.64 10.84
CA ARG A 475 -10.45 9.82 11.00
C ARG A 475 -9.80 9.86 12.39
N ASP A 476 -10.59 9.71 13.45
CA ASP A 476 -10.10 9.76 14.83
C ASP A 476 -9.06 8.67 15.12
N GLU A 477 -9.29 7.45 14.61
CA GLU A 477 -8.34 6.34 14.71
C GLU A 477 -7.01 6.67 14.03
N LEU A 478 -7.06 7.12 12.77
CA LEU A 478 -5.86 7.44 11.99
C LEU A 478 -5.11 8.67 12.53
N ASP A 479 -5.83 9.70 13.01
CA ASP A 479 -5.22 10.89 13.63
C ASP A 479 -4.43 10.52 14.89
N LYS A 480 -4.95 9.62 15.74
CA LYS A 480 -4.23 9.10 16.90
C LYS A 480 -2.97 8.35 16.49
N LEU A 481 -3.07 7.47 15.50
CA LEU A 481 -1.94 6.68 15.02
C LEU A 481 -0.81 7.55 14.48
N VAL A 482 -1.10 8.49 13.58
CA VAL A 482 -0.06 9.38 13.02
C VAL A 482 0.48 10.36 14.07
N THR A 483 -0.24 10.57 15.17
CA THR A 483 0.24 11.37 16.30
C THR A 483 1.18 10.58 17.21
N TYR A 484 0.75 9.42 17.70
CA TYR A 484 1.55 8.62 18.62
C TYR A 484 2.71 7.89 17.94
N PHE A 485 2.58 7.58 16.65
CA PHE A 485 3.56 6.88 15.82
C PHE A 485 4.07 7.76 14.66
N SER A 486 4.27 9.06 14.90
CA SER A 486 4.55 10.04 13.86
C SER A 486 5.74 9.72 12.94
N ALA A 487 6.78 9.04 13.43
CA ALA A 487 7.95 8.66 12.63
C ALA A 487 7.81 7.30 11.91
N LYS A 488 6.62 6.68 11.97
CA LYS A 488 6.31 5.37 11.38
C LYS A 488 5.49 5.53 10.12
N GLN A 489 5.55 4.53 9.26
CA GLN A 489 4.63 4.42 8.14
C GLN A 489 3.36 3.74 8.63
N VAL A 490 2.21 4.39 8.45
CA VAL A 490 0.90 3.83 8.82
C VAL A 490 0.25 3.29 7.55
N GLN A 491 -0.22 2.04 7.60
CA GLN A 491 -1.04 1.46 6.54
C GLN A 491 -2.29 0.82 7.15
N ILE A 492 -3.47 0.96 6.58
CA ILE A 492 -4.71 0.36 7.11
C ILE A 492 -5.44 -0.41 6.02
N GLY A 493 -6.06 -1.52 6.37
CA GLY A 493 -6.94 -2.25 5.47
C GLY A 493 -8.05 -1.34 4.92
N PHE A 494 -8.20 -1.22 3.60
CA PHE A 494 -9.29 -0.47 2.97
C PHE A 494 -9.87 -1.28 1.82
N PHE A 495 -11.01 -1.92 2.09
CA PHE A 495 -11.69 -2.80 1.15
C PHE A 495 -12.94 -2.11 0.63
N THR A 496 -13.70 -2.80 -0.22
CA THR A 496 -15.03 -2.29 -0.53
C THR A 496 -15.86 -2.17 0.75
N VAL A 497 -16.56 -1.05 0.82
CA VAL A 497 -17.45 -0.69 1.91
C VAL A 497 -18.65 0.01 1.28
N GLU A 498 -19.83 -0.53 1.54
CA GLU A 498 -21.11 -0.09 0.99
C GLU A 498 -22.13 0.14 2.11
N ASP A 499 -23.21 0.87 1.79
CA ASP A 499 -24.35 1.07 2.68
C ASP A 499 -25.67 1.00 1.92
N ASP A 500 -26.78 1.02 2.64
CA ASP A 500 -28.13 1.09 2.06
C ASP A 500 -28.60 2.50 1.70
N LEU A 501 -27.69 3.49 1.76
CA LEU A 501 -27.98 4.87 1.44
C LEU A 501 -27.79 5.10 -0.07
N GLY A 502 -28.81 5.63 -0.74
CA GLY A 502 -28.70 5.99 -2.15
C GLY A 502 -27.68 7.12 -2.38
N GLY A 503 -27.21 7.28 -3.63
CA GLY A 503 -26.26 8.33 -4.01
C GLY A 503 -24.90 7.75 -4.39
N VAL A 504 -23.82 8.45 -4.04
CA VAL A 504 -22.44 7.95 -4.22
C VAL A 504 -22.21 6.74 -3.34
N LEU A 505 -21.41 5.76 -3.80
CA LEU A 505 -21.06 4.59 -3.00
C LEU A 505 -20.28 5.02 -1.74
N LEU A 506 -20.44 4.31 -0.64
CA LEU A 506 -19.82 4.68 0.63
C LEU A 506 -18.29 4.79 0.55
N TRP A 507 -17.61 3.87 -0.12
CA TRP A 507 -16.17 3.99 -0.33
C TRP A 507 -15.78 5.23 -1.17
N GLN A 508 -16.63 5.69 -2.12
CA GLN A 508 -16.41 6.94 -2.89
C GLN A 508 -16.59 8.18 -2.03
N TYR A 509 -17.38 8.07 -0.96
CA TYR A 509 -17.53 9.12 0.04
C TYR A 509 -16.31 9.17 0.98
N LEU A 510 -15.81 8.01 1.43
CA LEU A 510 -14.71 7.94 2.40
C LEU A 510 -13.33 8.23 1.78
N TYR A 511 -13.01 7.61 0.64
CA TYR A 511 -11.65 7.61 0.10
C TYR A 511 -11.09 9.00 -0.21
N PRO A 512 -11.79 9.91 -0.92
CA PRO A 512 -11.26 11.25 -1.21
C PRO A 512 -10.93 12.03 0.07
N LYS A 513 -11.81 11.96 1.08
CA LYS A 513 -11.61 12.64 2.37
C LYS A 513 -10.40 12.11 3.12
N LEU A 514 -10.19 10.79 3.13
CA LEU A 514 -9.00 10.19 3.75
C LEU A 514 -7.73 10.50 2.96
N ARG A 515 -7.78 10.42 1.63
CA ARG A 515 -6.65 10.75 0.74
C ARG A 515 -6.20 12.20 0.95
N ASP A 516 -7.13 13.14 0.99
CA ASP A 516 -6.85 14.56 1.07
C ASP A 516 -6.34 14.98 2.46
N ARG A 517 -6.87 14.37 3.53
CA ARG A 517 -6.38 14.57 4.90
C ARG A 517 -5.01 13.96 5.15
N TYR A 518 -4.77 12.73 4.68
CA TYR A 518 -3.50 12.00 4.87
C TYR A 518 -2.61 12.12 3.63
N ASN A 519 -2.40 13.35 3.15
CA ASN A 519 -1.69 13.64 1.91
C ASN A 519 -0.18 13.91 2.09
N GLY A 520 0.35 13.92 3.32
CA GLY A 520 1.75 14.26 3.62
C GLY A 520 2.03 15.74 3.80
N VAL A 521 1.00 16.60 3.69
CA VAL A 521 1.05 18.03 4.01
C VAL A 521 0.21 18.33 5.24
N VAL A 522 -1.07 17.93 5.25
CA VAL A 522 -1.99 18.17 6.36
C VAL A 522 -1.64 17.23 7.52
N LYS A 523 -1.65 15.91 7.24
CA LYS A 523 -1.18 14.85 8.13
C LYS A 523 -0.17 13.95 7.41
N PRO A 524 0.63 13.16 8.16
CA PRO A 524 1.44 12.08 7.57
C PRO A 524 0.59 11.18 6.67
N LYS A 525 1.23 10.64 5.62
CA LYS A 525 0.53 9.76 4.69
C LYS A 525 0.10 8.47 5.37
N VAL A 526 -1.13 8.07 5.07
CA VAL A 526 -1.66 6.74 5.38
C VAL A 526 -1.74 5.97 4.07
N HIS A 527 -1.23 4.75 4.10
CA HIS A 527 -1.25 3.81 2.99
C HIS A 527 -2.43 2.84 3.14
N PHE A 528 -2.92 2.31 2.03
CA PHE A 528 -4.06 1.41 2.03
C PHE A 528 -3.58 -0.02 1.78
N PHE A 529 -3.74 -0.84 2.79
CA PHE A 529 -3.43 -2.26 2.75
C PHE A 529 -4.61 -3.01 2.10
N LEU A 530 -4.27 -3.94 1.24
CA LEU A 530 -5.19 -4.88 0.62
C LEU A 530 -4.68 -6.30 0.83
N GLU A 531 -5.61 -7.24 0.91
CA GLU A 531 -5.31 -8.66 0.89
C GLU A 531 -5.44 -9.20 -0.54
N ASP A 532 -5.21 -10.50 -0.68
CA ASP A 532 -5.48 -11.24 -1.90
C ASP A 532 -4.59 -10.93 -3.12
N LEU A 533 -3.34 -10.48 -2.93
CA LEU A 533 -2.41 -10.41 -4.04
C LEU A 533 -2.11 -11.80 -4.59
N ALA A 534 -2.37 -11.98 -5.87
CA ALA A 534 -2.11 -13.21 -6.60
C ALA A 534 -1.81 -12.89 -8.06
N ALA A 535 -0.94 -13.68 -8.67
CA ALA A 535 -0.62 -13.58 -10.08
C ALA A 535 -0.44 -14.98 -10.66
N SER A 536 -1.20 -15.31 -11.71
CA SER A 536 -1.08 -16.56 -12.43
C SER A 536 -0.58 -16.37 -13.86
N ARG A 537 -0.04 -17.46 -14.41
CA ARG A 537 0.45 -17.54 -15.79
C ARG A 537 -0.34 -18.60 -16.57
N ALA A 538 -0.81 -18.23 -17.76
CA ALA A 538 -1.59 -19.10 -18.64
C ALA A 538 -0.89 -20.41 -19.05
N SER A 539 0.44 -20.47 -18.94
CA SER A 539 1.23 -21.69 -19.08
C SER A 539 2.32 -21.69 -18.01
N ALA A 540 2.60 -22.84 -17.40
CA ALA A 540 3.93 -23.09 -16.83
C ALA A 540 4.92 -23.10 -17.98
N ALA A 541 5.39 -21.90 -18.30
CA ALA A 541 6.50 -21.74 -19.20
C ALA A 541 7.68 -22.50 -18.57
N PRO A 542 8.41 -23.30 -19.35
CA PRO A 542 9.70 -23.78 -18.92
C PRO A 542 10.53 -22.63 -18.37
N ASP A 543 11.45 -22.91 -17.45
CA ASP A 543 12.55 -22.02 -17.02
C ASP A 543 13.44 -21.49 -18.18
N PHE A 544 13.08 -21.84 -19.41
CA PHE A 544 13.78 -21.59 -20.65
C PHE A 544 13.00 -20.74 -21.66
N ILE A 545 11.71 -20.45 -21.43
CA ILE A 545 11.02 -19.38 -22.15
C ILE A 545 11.10 -18.16 -21.25
N PRO A 546 11.98 -17.21 -21.54
CA PRO A 546 11.90 -15.97 -20.82
C PRO A 546 10.53 -15.34 -21.11
N TYR A 547 10.01 -14.67 -20.09
CA TYR A 547 8.64 -14.20 -20.06
C TYR A 547 8.19 -13.63 -21.42
N THR A 548 7.14 -14.22 -22.00
CA THR A 548 6.50 -13.62 -23.18
C THR A 548 5.06 -13.28 -22.86
N ASN A 549 4.83 -11.96 -22.93
CA ASN A 549 3.57 -11.26 -23.08
C ASN A 549 2.67 -11.09 -21.82
N PRO A 550 2.56 -9.86 -21.29
CA PRO A 550 1.54 -9.43 -20.32
C PRO A 550 0.06 -9.62 -20.69
N PRO A 551 -0.41 -9.85 -21.94
CA PRO A 551 -1.84 -10.02 -22.18
C PRO A 551 -2.41 -11.33 -21.62
N SER A 552 -1.58 -12.28 -21.14
CA SER A 552 -2.05 -13.59 -20.67
C SER A 552 -1.68 -13.93 -19.22
N THR A 553 -1.01 -13.05 -18.48
CA THR A 553 -1.11 -13.14 -17.02
C THR A 553 -2.52 -12.71 -16.67
N LYS A 554 -3.33 -13.61 -16.11
CA LYS A 554 -4.46 -13.18 -15.28
C LYS A 554 -3.87 -12.65 -13.98
N ALA A 555 -3.06 -11.59 -14.05
CA ALA A 555 -2.53 -10.87 -12.89
C ALA A 555 -3.66 -10.13 -12.12
N TYR A 556 -4.91 -10.43 -12.48
CA TYR A 556 -6.12 -10.00 -11.83
C TYR A 556 -7.08 -11.19 -11.85
N THR A 557 -6.93 -12.09 -10.90
CA THR A 557 -8.12 -12.77 -10.35
C THR A 557 -8.51 -12.08 -9.05
N LEU A 558 -8.71 -10.76 -9.12
CA LEU A 558 -10.06 -10.35 -8.82
C LEU A 558 -10.89 -10.95 -9.97
N PHE A 559 -11.65 -12.02 -9.71
CA PHE A 559 -12.82 -12.19 -10.57
C PHE A 559 -13.50 -10.81 -10.55
N PRO A 560 -13.79 -10.18 -11.70
CA PRO A 560 -14.43 -8.86 -11.78
C PRO A 560 -15.89 -8.87 -11.27
N MET A 561 -16.21 -9.75 -10.31
CA MET A 561 -17.48 -9.90 -9.62
C MET A 561 -17.37 -9.79 -8.10
N SER A 562 -16.20 -9.59 -7.48
CA SER A 562 -16.17 -9.40 -6.03
C SER A 562 -16.35 -7.92 -5.64
N PRO A 563 -17.39 -7.56 -4.88
CA PRO A 563 -17.58 -6.24 -4.29
C PRO A 563 -16.62 -6.05 -3.10
N GLN A 564 -15.33 -6.38 -3.21
CA GLN A 564 -14.37 -6.36 -2.09
C GLN A 564 -13.14 -5.48 -2.32
N VAL A 565 -12.93 -4.96 -3.54
CA VAL A 565 -11.89 -3.96 -3.80
C VAL A 565 -12.54 -2.62 -4.21
N PRO A 566 -12.19 -1.50 -3.55
CA PRO A 566 -12.73 -0.20 -3.91
C PRO A 566 -12.36 0.18 -5.35
N SER A 567 -13.27 0.84 -6.06
CA SER A 567 -13.16 0.91 -7.52
C SER A 567 -12.06 1.83 -8.08
N PHE A 568 -11.30 2.55 -7.24
CA PHE A 568 -10.07 3.22 -7.68
C PHE A 568 -9.01 2.21 -8.16
N ALA A 569 -9.12 0.94 -7.74
CA ALA A 569 -8.38 -0.19 -8.31
C ALA A 569 -9.06 -0.85 -9.53
N TYR A 570 -10.28 -0.45 -9.87
CA TYR A 570 -11.18 -1.11 -10.84
C TYR A 570 -11.41 -0.33 -12.15
N TYR A 571 -11.23 1.01 -12.17
CA TYR A 571 -11.44 1.87 -13.35
C TYR A 571 -10.12 2.45 -13.92
N PRO A 572 -10.07 2.86 -15.22
CA PRO A 572 -8.81 2.95 -15.95
C PRO A 572 -7.91 4.06 -15.38
N ALA A 573 -6.73 3.65 -14.92
CA ALA A 573 -5.62 4.46 -14.42
C ALA A 573 -6.03 5.55 -13.40
N PRO A 574 -5.68 5.38 -12.11
CA PRO A 574 -5.87 6.42 -11.09
C PRO A 574 -5.35 7.77 -11.59
N ASP A 575 -6.07 8.87 -11.30
CA ASP A 575 -5.58 10.21 -11.61
C ASP A 575 -4.30 10.55 -10.80
N ASN A 576 -3.67 11.69 -11.08
CA ASN A 576 -2.45 12.15 -10.41
C ASN A 576 -2.53 12.18 -8.87
N LEU A 577 -3.73 12.33 -8.30
CA LEU A 577 -3.93 12.44 -6.86
C LEU A 577 -4.07 11.06 -6.20
N GLN A 578 -4.59 10.06 -6.91
CA GLN A 578 -4.87 8.73 -6.36
C GLN A 578 -3.61 7.88 -6.11
N TYR A 579 -2.48 8.14 -6.78
CA TYR A 579 -1.18 7.49 -6.51
C TYR A 579 -0.45 8.03 -5.27
N GLN A 580 -0.97 9.10 -4.64
CA GLN A 580 -0.28 9.78 -3.55
C GLN A 580 -0.43 9.07 -2.19
N ASN A 581 -1.40 8.18 -2.06
CA ASN A 581 -1.52 7.24 -0.95
C ASN A 581 -1.12 5.87 -1.51
N GLY A 582 -0.02 5.30 -1.01
CA GLY A 582 0.47 4.03 -1.53
C GLY A 582 -0.48 2.89 -1.19
N ILE A 583 -0.54 1.88 -2.06
CA ILE A 583 -1.30 0.65 -1.84
C ILE A 583 -0.30 -0.46 -1.56
N THR A 584 -0.58 -1.26 -0.53
CA THR A 584 0.28 -2.36 -0.10
C THR A 584 -0.51 -3.66 -0.08
N PHE A 585 0.19 -4.79 -0.15
CA PHE A 585 -0.47 -6.08 -0.30
C PHE A 585 0.07 -7.15 0.65
N GLN A 586 -0.84 -8.01 1.10
CA GLN A 586 -0.52 -9.38 1.52
C GLN A 586 -0.79 -10.35 0.36
N ALA A 587 0.03 -11.39 0.24
CA ALA A 587 -0.29 -12.52 -0.63
C ALA A 587 -1.65 -13.14 -0.26
N ASN A 588 -2.41 -13.59 -1.27
CA ASN A 588 -3.70 -14.30 -1.08
C ASN A 588 -3.53 -15.70 -0.48
N THR A 589 -2.52 -16.37 -1.00
CA THR A 589 -2.19 -17.77 -0.77
C THR A 589 -0.73 -17.93 -1.18
N PRO A 590 0.01 -18.91 -0.62
CA PRO A 590 1.32 -19.25 -1.18
C PRO A 590 1.20 -19.68 -2.64
N TRP A 591 2.14 -19.24 -3.47
CA TRP A 591 2.28 -19.67 -4.87
C TRP A 591 2.82 -21.10 -4.97
N SER A 592 3.69 -21.49 -4.04
CA SER A 592 4.33 -22.81 -4.05
C SER A 592 3.35 -23.91 -3.66
N ALA A 593 2.40 -23.61 -2.76
CA ALA A 593 1.46 -24.57 -2.21
C ALA A 593 0.06 -23.97 -1.97
N PRO A 594 -0.67 -23.55 -3.02
CA PRO A 594 -1.91 -22.79 -2.83
C PRO A 594 -2.95 -23.53 -1.97
N VAL A 595 -3.63 -22.80 -1.07
CA VAL A 595 -4.66 -23.35 -0.20
C VAL A 595 -5.79 -23.92 -1.07
N ALA A 596 -6.28 -25.11 -0.71
CA ALA A 596 -7.20 -25.94 -1.51
C ALA A 596 -8.65 -25.41 -1.61
N ASP A 597 -8.81 -24.12 -1.86
CA ASP A 597 -10.05 -23.49 -2.31
C ASP A 597 -9.91 -23.23 -3.81
N GLY A 598 -10.79 -23.83 -4.63
CA GLY A 598 -10.58 -24.00 -6.08
C GLY A 598 -10.17 -22.73 -6.83
N ASP A 599 -10.72 -21.58 -6.42
CA ASP A 599 -10.38 -20.27 -6.99
C ASP A 599 -8.94 -19.86 -6.68
N LYS A 600 -8.45 -20.05 -5.43
CA LYS A 600 -7.12 -19.61 -4.98
C LYS A 600 -5.98 -20.27 -5.77
N VAL A 601 -6.16 -21.53 -6.13
CA VAL A 601 -5.22 -22.28 -6.98
C VAL A 601 -5.09 -21.62 -8.35
N ASP A 602 -6.21 -21.25 -8.98
CA ASP A 602 -6.21 -20.61 -10.30
C ASP A 602 -5.58 -19.20 -10.27
N LYS A 603 -5.66 -18.51 -9.12
CA LYS A 603 -5.13 -17.15 -8.95
C LYS A 603 -3.61 -17.08 -8.91
N THR A 604 -2.95 -18.15 -8.47
CA THR A 604 -1.49 -18.23 -8.31
C THR A 604 -0.83 -19.24 -9.26
N LEU A 605 -1.66 -19.94 -10.05
CA LEU A 605 -1.24 -21.00 -10.96
C LEU A 605 -0.05 -20.57 -11.84
N ASN A 606 1.04 -21.35 -11.78
CA ASN A 606 2.28 -21.14 -12.56
C ASN A 606 2.99 -19.79 -12.31
N GLY A 607 2.57 -19.01 -11.32
CA GLY A 607 3.21 -17.75 -10.93
C GLY A 607 4.26 -17.95 -9.84
N THR A 608 4.89 -16.84 -9.46
CA THR A 608 5.81 -16.73 -8.32
C THR A 608 5.53 -15.43 -7.55
N PRO A 609 6.03 -15.28 -6.31
CA PRO A 609 5.95 -14.01 -5.59
C PRO A 609 6.53 -12.82 -6.37
N ASN A 610 7.57 -13.04 -7.19
CA ASN A 610 8.14 -12.00 -8.07
C ASN A 610 7.12 -11.48 -9.08
N ASP A 611 6.24 -12.35 -9.59
CA ASP A 611 5.18 -11.97 -10.52
C ASP A 611 4.10 -11.13 -9.83
N GLY A 612 3.78 -11.49 -8.58
CA GLY A 612 2.89 -10.69 -7.72
C GLY A 612 3.45 -9.30 -7.46
N LEU A 613 4.71 -9.21 -7.02
CA LEU A 613 5.41 -7.94 -6.76
C LEU A 613 5.48 -7.06 -8.02
N GLU A 614 5.87 -7.62 -9.16
CA GLU A 614 5.92 -6.88 -10.42
C GLU A 614 4.55 -6.39 -10.87
N ALA A 615 3.51 -7.21 -10.74
CA ALA A 615 2.15 -6.80 -11.06
C ALA A 615 1.65 -5.69 -10.13
N ALA A 616 1.86 -5.84 -8.82
CA ALA A 616 1.45 -4.85 -7.82
C ALA A 616 2.19 -3.52 -8.00
N PHE A 617 3.49 -3.55 -8.30
CA PHE A 617 4.28 -2.35 -8.62
C PHE A 617 3.77 -1.67 -9.88
N ASN A 618 3.54 -2.42 -10.96
CA ASN A 618 3.10 -1.86 -12.24
C ASN A 618 1.69 -1.27 -12.21
N ALA A 619 0.82 -1.82 -11.36
CA ALA A 619 -0.57 -1.36 -11.23
C ALA A 619 -0.71 -0.22 -10.20
N TYR A 620 -0.05 -0.38 -9.05
CA TYR A 620 -0.33 0.41 -7.85
C TYR A 620 0.90 1.07 -7.24
N LEU A 621 2.08 0.89 -7.85
CA LEU A 621 3.36 1.32 -7.30
C LEU A 621 3.60 0.75 -5.89
N CYS A 622 3.14 -0.49 -5.67
CA CYS A 622 3.36 -1.23 -4.44
C CYS A 622 4.83 -1.65 -4.33
N GLU A 623 5.45 -1.34 -3.19
CA GLU A 623 6.84 -1.66 -2.87
C GLU A 623 6.94 -2.63 -1.69
N TYR A 624 5.80 -3.14 -1.19
CA TYR A 624 5.66 -3.96 0.01
C TYR A 624 4.92 -5.28 -0.29
N LEU A 625 5.40 -6.39 0.27
CA LEU A 625 4.65 -7.64 0.25
C LEU A 625 4.88 -8.46 1.51
N GLU A 626 3.78 -8.93 2.10
CA GLU A 626 3.77 -10.03 3.06
C GLU A 626 3.68 -11.38 2.32
N VAL A 627 4.65 -12.26 2.58
CA VAL A 627 4.83 -13.54 1.88
C VAL A 627 4.68 -14.70 2.86
N TYR A 628 3.97 -15.75 2.43
CA TYR A 628 3.77 -16.97 3.21
C TYR A 628 5.05 -17.79 3.37
N ARG A 629 5.17 -18.50 4.49
CA ARG A 629 6.30 -19.39 4.79
C ARG A 629 6.57 -20.39 3.68
N GLU A 630 5.54 -20.97 3.09
CA GLU A 630 5.65 -21.99 2.05
C GLU A 630 6.38 -21.46 0.80
N ASP A 631 6.23 -20.18 0.46
CA ASP A 631 6.96 -19.57 -0.65
C ASP A 631 8.44 -19.32 -0.29
N LEU A 632 8.72 -19.00 0.98
CA LEU A 632 10.09 -18.84 1.49
C LEU A 632 10.82 -20.18 1.56
N ASP A 633 10.14 -21.23 2.00
CA ASP A 633 10.66 -22.60 2.01
C ASP A 633 10.91 -23.12 0.59
N HIS A 634 10.10 -22.71 -0.39
CA HIS A 634 10.35 -23.00 -1.81
C HIS A 634 11.58 -22.25 -2.34
N ALA A 635 11.71 -20.96 -2.04
CA ALA A 635 12.85 -20.13 -2.46
C ALA A 635 14.16 -20.56 -1.80
N LYS A 636 14.09 -20.97 -0.53
CA LYS A 636 15.22 -21.49 0.22
C LYS A 636 14.70 -22.54 1.23
N PRO A 637 14.94 -23.84 1.01
CA PRO A 637 14.44 -24.88 1.90
C PRO A 637 15.09 -24.80 3.30
N PRO A 638 14.39 -25.23 4.37
CA PRO A 638 15.00 -25.43 5.68
C PRO A 638 16.23 -26.35 5.62
N THR A 639 17.18 -26.16 6.53
CA THR A 639 18.41 -26.95 6.58
C THR A 639 18.11 -28.45 6.63
N GLY A 640 18.70 -29.22 5.71
CA GLY A 640 18.51 -30.67 5.63
C GLY A 640 17.36 -31.12 4.72
N THR A 641 16.57 -30.20 4.17
CA THR A 641 15.58 -30.50 3.13
C THR A 641 16.15 -30.20 1.74
N PRO A 642 15.93 -31.07 0.73
CA PRO A 642 16.35 -30.80 -0.64
C PRO A 642 15.66 -29.55 -1.19
N ALA A 643 16.40 -28.71 -1.90
CA ALA A 643 15.81 -27.56 -2.59
C ALA A 643 14.89 -28.01 -3.71
N ALA A 644 13.80 -27.26 -3.89
CA ALA A 644 13.06 -27.29 -5.14
C ALA A 644 14.00 -26.97 -6.30
N TRP A 645 13.76 -27.59 -7.45
CA TRP A 645 14.61 -27.48 -8.63
C TRP A 645 14.74 -26.02 -9.13
N ASP A 646 13.71 -25.18 -8.90
CA ASP A 646 13.64 -23.75 -9.26
C ASP A 646 13.83 -22.79 -8.08
N ALA A 647 14.24 -23.28 -6.89
CA ALA A 647 14.44 -22.46 -5.69
C ALA A 647 15.32 -21.22 -5.95
N ALA A 648 16.39 -21.38 -6.73
CA ALA A 648 17.31 -20.28 -7.07
C ALA A 648 16.65 -19.13 -7.85
N LYS A 649 15.65 -19.44 -8.69
CA LYS A 649 14.89 -18.45 -9.47
C LYS A 649 13.98 -17.64 -8.55
N TRP A 650 13.30 -18.30 -7.62
CA TRP A 650 12.45 -17.66 -6.62
C TRP A 650 13.27 -16.74 -5.72
N ALA A 651 14.38 -17.25 -5.18
CA ALA A 651 15.31 -16.48 -4.37
C ALA A 651 15.86 -15.27 -5.12
N ALA A 652 16.25 -15.41 -6.39
CA ALA A 652 16.75 -14.30 -7.19
C ALA A 652 15.68 -13.21 -7.46
N GLY A 653 14.42 -13.61 -7.67
CA GLY A 653 13.32 -12.66 -7.84
C GLY A 653 13.08 -11.85 -6.56
N LEU A 654 12.90 -12.54 -5.43
CA LEU A 654 12.75 -11.90 -4.12
C LEU A 654 13.96 -11.00 -3.79
N GLN A 655 15.19 -11.48 -4.04
CA GLN A 655 16.41 -10.70 -3.80
C GLN A 655 16.45 -9.40 -4.62
N SER A 656 16.02 -9.44 -5.89
CA SER A 656 16.02 -8.25 -6.75
C SER A 656 15.08 -7.16 -6.23
N TRP A 657 13.89 -7.56 -5.76
CA TRP A 657 12.94 -6.65 -5.11
C TRP A 657 13.41 -6.16 -3.74
N HIS A 658 13.97 -7.04 -2.92
CA HIS A 658 14.59 -6.68 -1.64
C HIS A 658 15.68 -5.61 -1.85
N ASP A 659 16.61 -5.84 -2.78
CA ASP A 659 17.73 -4.92 -3.00
C ASP A 659 17.27 -3.56 -3.55
N TYR A 660 16.24 -3.57 -4.41
CA TYR A 660 15.63 -2.34 -4.93
C TYR A 660 14.93 -1.56 -3.81
N THR A 661 14.05 -2.20 -3.04
CA THR A 661 13.31 -1.56 -1.94
C THR A 661 14.23 -1.11 -0.80
N ALA A 662 15.28 -1.87 -0.47
CA ALA A 662 16.32 -1.45 0.48
C ALA A 662 17.03 -0.17 0.00
N SER A 663 17.27 -0.04 -1.31
CA SER A 663 17.83 1.20 -1.87
C SER A 663 16.87 2.39 -1.68
N LEU A 664 15.57 2.22 -1.91
CA LEU A 664 14.57 3.26 -1.69
C LEU A 664 14.51 3.71 -0.22
N ARG A 665 14.52 2.74 0.70
CA ARG A 665 14.53 3.01 2.15
C ARG A 665 15.78 3.76 2.59
N SER A 666 16.93 3.51 1.96
CA SER A 666 18.18 4.22 2.25
C SER A 666 18.17 5.70 1.87
N LEU A 667 17.20 6.12 1.05
CA LEU A 667 17.04 7.51 0.60
C LEU A 667 16.17 8.36 1.54
N ALA A 668 15.66 7.80 2.65
CA ALA A 668 14.85 8.53 3.61
C ALA A 668 15.70 9.47 4.52
N PRO A 669 15.15 10.62 4.99
CA PRO A 669 13.80 11.13 4.72
C PRO A 669 13.69 11.85 3.37
N THR A 670 12.65 11.53 2.58
CA THR A 670 12.38 12.15 1.27
C THR A 670 11.20 13.12 1.29
N GLU A 671 10.29 13.00 2.27
CA GLU A 671 9.12 13.87 2.44
C GLU A 671 9.43 15.00 3.40
N SER A 672 8.84 16.17 3.15
CA SER A 672 8.86 17.26 4.12
C SER A 672 8.08 16.87 5.38
N PRO A 673 8.43 17.41 6.55
CA PRO A 673 7.58 17.24 7.74
C PRO A 673 6.13 17.67 7.47
N ALA A 674 5.17 16.84 7.84
CA ALA A 674 3.74 17.10 7.63
C ALA A 674 3.15 17.91 8.80
N GLY A 675 1.95 18.47 8.61
CA GLY A 675 1.16 19.16 9.63
C GLY A 675 1.90 20.31 10.31
N LEU A 676 2.74 21.04 9.57
CA LEU A 676 3.49 22.14 10.13
C LEU A 676 2.53 23.26 10.53
N THR A 677 2.38 23.46 11.83
CA THR A 677 1.43 24.44 12.40
C THR A 677 2.08 25.30 13.48
N VAL A 678 1.43 26.41 13.82
CA VAL A 678 1.90 27.38 14.80
C VAL A 678 0.78 27.77 15.76
N ALA A 679 0.92 27.41 17.03
CA ALA A 679 0.07 27.95 18.09
C ALA A 679 0.70 29.22 18.68
N ARG A 680 0.25 30.40 18.23
CA ARG A 680 0.65 31.69 18.81
C ARG A 680 -0.18 31.97 20.06
N THR A 681 0.51 32.25 21.18
CA THR A 681 -0.12 32.72 22.43
C THR A 681 0.23 34.18 22.75
N SER A 682 1.34 34.68 22.20
CA SER A 682 1.71 36.09 22.24
C SER A 682 2.71 36.39 21.13
N SER A 683 3.08 37.67 20.97
CA SER A 683 4.12 38.08 20.01
C SER A 683 5.51 37.50 20.30
N THR A 684 5.76 36.93 21.49
CA THR A 684 7.05 36.32 21.87
C THR A 684 6.87 34.88 22.34
N ASN A 685 5.77 34.22 22.01
CA ASN A 685 5.54 32.84 22.39
C ASN A 685 4.73 32.12 21.32
N ASN A 686 5.47 31.45 20.44
CA ASN A 686 4.95 30.72 19.29
C ASN A 686 5.39 29.26 19.43
N SER A 687 4.44 28.35 19.65
CA SER A 687 4.72 26.92 19.65
C SER A 687 4.57 26.39 18.22
N VAL A 688 5.66 25.93 17.64
CA VAL A 688 5.71 25.40 16.28
C VAL A 688 5.78 23.88 16.36
N ASN A 689 4.85 23.18 15.70
CA ASN A 689 4.73 21.73 15.75
C ASN A 689 4.67 21.15 14.34
N TRP A 690 5.18 19.93 14.16
CA TRP A 690 5.09 19.16 12.92
C TRP A 690 5.07 17.66 13.22
N TYR A 691 4.77 16.85 12.22
CA TYR A 691 4.94 15.40 12.26
C TYR A 691 6.27 15.00 11.61
N ALA A 692 6.92 14.01 12.22
CA ALA A 692 8.17 13.43 11.71
C ALA A 692 7.93 12.72 10.36
N PRO A 693 8.72 12.96 9.30
CA PRO A 693 8.71 12.07 8.15
C PRO A 693 9.51 10.79 8.45
N TYR A 694 9.18 9.69 7.77
CA TYR A 694 9.91 8.42 7.91
C TYR A 694 11.42 8.60 7.69
N GLY A 695 12.23 7.96 8.54
CA GLY A 695 13.71 8.01 8.46
C GLY A 695 14.34 9.30 9.00
N ALA A 696 13.55 10.28 9.43
CA ALA A 696 14.06 11.48 10.08
C ALA A 696 14.57 11.19 11.49
N THR A 697 15.72 11.78 11.83
CA THR A 697 16.29 11.71 13.18
C THR A 697 16.68 13.08 13.73
N SER A 698 16.69 14.13 12.89
CA SER A 698 16.86 15.49 13.38
C SER A 698 16.19 16.54 12.49
N TYR A 699 15.96 17.72 13.05
CA TYR A 699 15.23 18.82 12.42
C TYR A 699 16.00 20.14 12.48
N THR A 700 15.75 21.00 11.49
CA THR A 700 16.21 22.39 11.46
C THR A 700 15.01 23.30 11.27
N LEU A 701 14.76 24.21 12.22
CA LEU A 701 13.66 25.18 12.17
C LEU A 701 14.19 26.58 11.88
N GLN A 702 13.52 27.28 10.95
CA GLN A 702 13.82 28.67 10.61
C GLN A 702 12.57 29.55 10.67
N ARG A 703 12.76 30.84 10.91
CA ARG A 703 11.74 31.89 10.89
C ARG A 703 12.12 33.03 9.94
N ARG A 704 11.13 33.68 9.32
CA ARG A 704 11.24 35.00 8.68
C ARG A 704 10.06 35.93 9.03
N SER A 705 10.26 37.24 8.88
CA SER A 705 9.18 38.24 8.83
C SER A 705 8.57 38.27 7.43
N LEU A 706 7.26 38.47 7.31
CA LEU A 706 6.59 38.67 6.02
C LEU A 706 6.24 40.14 5.76
N SER A 707 6.15 40.97 6.81
CA SER A 707 5.84 42.40 6.67
C SER A 707 6.71 43.28 7.60
N PRO A 708 7.77 43.94 7.08
CA PRO A 708 8.35 43.74 5.74
C PRO A 708 8.99 42.35 5.61
N LEU A 709 9.16 41.89 4.37
CA LEU A 709 9.81 40.60 4.08
C LEU A 709 11.27 40.61 4.55
N GLY A 710 11.65 39.61 5.35
CA GLY A 710 13.01 39.43 5.86
C GLY A 710 13.64 38.09 5.46
N ASP A 711 14.92 37.91 5.77
CA ASP A 711 15.66 36.67 5.53
C ASP A 711 15.25 35.54 6.48
N TRP A 712 15.43 34.30 6.04
CA TRP A 712 15.29 33.12 6.89
C TRP A 712 16.42 33.05 7.93
N THR A 713 16.04 32.88 9.20
CA THR A 713 16.98 32.77 10.34
C THR A 713 16.68 31.53 11.16
N ASN A 714 17.72 30.84 11.66
CA ASN A 714 17.53 29.67 12.53
C ASN A 714 16.88 30.08 13.84
N VAL A 715 15.89 29.31 14.29
CA VAL A 715 15.33 29.46 15.63
C VAL A 715 16.30 28.83 16.63
N THR A 716 16.71 29.61 17.64
CA THR A 716 17.68 29.16 18.66
C THR A 716 16.99 28.45 19.81
N GLY A 717 17.62 27.41 20.37
CA GLY A 717 17.11 26.72 21.57
C GLY A 717 16.13 25.57 21.29
N CYS A 718 15.86 25.26 20.02
CA CYS A 718 15.12 24.05 19.66
C CYS A 718 15.97 22.80 19.88
N ASP A 719 15.37 21.75 20.45
CA ASP A 719 15.96 20.41 20.44
C ASP A 719 15.91 19.84 19.02
N PRO A 720 17.04 19.49 18.39
CA PRO A 720 17.05 18.95 17.04
C PRO A 720 16.35 17.60 16.92
N LEU A 721 16.09 16.86 18.00
CA LEU A 721 15.37 15.57 17.97
C LEU A 721 13.85 15.73 18.15
N SER A 722 13.41 16.91 18.58
CA SER A 722 12.01 17.21 18.88
C SER A 722 11.25 17.60 17.61
N THR A 723 9.98 17.21 17.54
CA THR A 723 9.01 17.65 16.52
C THR A 723 8.23 18.90 16.93
N THR A 724 8.61 19.51 18.04
CA THR A 724 8.07 20.78 18.54
C THR A 724 9.19 21.71 18.95
N CYS A 725 8.99 23.01 18.74
CA CYS A 725 9.85 24.05 19.28
C CYS A 725 9.06 25.30 19.64
N THR A 726 9.35 25.88 20.82
CA THR A 726 8.82 27.19 21.21
C THR A 726 9.80 28.29 20.83
N ASP A 727 9.38 29.16 19.92
CA ASP A 727 10.13 30.36 19.54
C ASP A 727 9.71 31.55 20.41
N THR A 728 10.71 32.12 21.10
CA THR A 728 10.53 33.23 22.05
C THR A 728 10.92 34.59 21.49
N ALA A 729 11.39 34.63 20.23
CA ALA A 729 11.67 35.90 19.58
C ALA A 729 10.37 36.65 19.26
N SER A 730 10.46 37.99 19.23
CA SER A 730 9.33 38.83 18.85
C SER A 730 8.96 38.66 17.38
N THR A 731 7.67 38.41 17.13
CA THR A 731 7.06 38.31 15.80
C THR A 731 6.09 39.47 15.57
N GLY A 732 5.96 39.87 14.31
CA GLY A 732 4.97 40.87 13.88
C GLY A 732 3.56 40.27 13.75
N SER A 733 2.70 40.95 12.98
CA SER A 733 1.37 40.45 12.59
C SER A 733 1.42 39.44 11.44
N GLN A 734 2.54 39.37 10.71
CA GLN A 734 2.74 38.46 9.58
C GLN A 734 4.16 37.89 9.58
N TYR A 735 4.29 36.58 9.66
CA TYR A 735 5.57 35.88 9.81
C TYR A 735 5.43 34.43 9.33
N ALA A 736 6.56 33.78 9.06
CA ALA A 736 6.57 32.40 8.60
C ALA A 736 7.65 31.56 9.27
N TYR A 737 7.39 30.27 9.37
CA TYR A 737 8.35 29.23 9.74
C TYR A 737 8.57 28.26 8.60
N ARG A 738 9.74 27.61 8.61
CA ARG A 738 9.99 26.42 7.80
C ARG A 738 10.82 25.39 8.55
N VAL A 739 10.53 24.13 8.32
CA VAL A 739 11.25 23.00 8.92
C VAL A 739 11.75 22.02 7.87
N GLN A 740 12.95 21.49 8.10
CA GLN A 740 13.58 20.46 7.27
C GLN A 740 14.06 19.33 8.17
N ALA A 741 13.78 18.10 7.77
CA ALA A 741 14.25 16.89 8.42
C ALA A 741 15.57 16.38 7.81
N ALA A 742 16.33 15.62 8.60
CA ALA A 742 17.56 14.99 8.19
C ALA A 742 17.67 13.57 8.75
N ASN A 743 18.35 12.69 8.01
CA ASN A 743 18.75 11.38 8.54
C ASN A 743 19.89 11.52 9.58
N ALA A 744 20.25 10.41 10.24
CA ALA A 744 21.24 10.42 11.33
C ALA A 744 22.62 10.95 10.91
N ALA A 745 23.04 10.65 9.67
CA ALA A 745 24.31 11.12 9.12
C ALA A 745 24.25 12.56 8.58
N ARG A 746 23.06 13.17 8.51
CA ARG A 746 22.76 14.46 7.86
C ARG A 746 23.24 14.54 6.40
N THR A 747 23.26 13.39 5.72
CA THR A 747 23.61 13.27 4.30
C THR A 747 22.39 13.35 3.40
N ILE A 748 21.22 13.00 3.94
CA ILE A 748 19.92 13.13 3.27
C ILE A 748 19.12 14.18 4.02
N LEU A 749 18.60 15.15 3.27
CA LEU A 749 17.76 16.23 3.76
C LEU A 749 16.41 16.16 3.05
N SER A 750 15.33 16.27 3.81
CA SER A 750 14.00 16.41 3.22
C SER A 750 13.86 17.77 2.51
N PRO A 751 12.80 17.97 1.72
CA PRO A 751 12.34 19.31 1.39
C PRO A 751 11.93 20.10 2.64
N TRP A 752 11.86 21.42 2.51
CA TRP A 752 11.30 22.30 3.53
C TRP A 752 9.77 22.24 3.51
N ALA A 753 9.14 22.02 4.66
CA ALA A 753 7.74 22.42 4.90
C ALA A 753 7.71 23.87 5.37
N GLN A 754 6.70 24.64 4.96
CA GLN A 754 6.58 26.06 5.33
C GLN A 754 5.16 26.41 5.76
N VAL A 755 5.07 27.30 6.75
CA VAL A 755 3.81 27.80 7.29
C VAL A 755 3.92 29.29 7.55
N ALA A 756 2.87 30.05 7.26
CA ALA A 756 2.73 31.46 7.54
C ALA A 756 1.62 31.68 8.56
N VAL A 757 1.75 32.72 9.37
CA VAL A 757 0.74 33.15 10.33
C VAL A 757 0.36 34.59 10.03
N PHE A 758 -0.94 34.82 9.87
CA PHE A 758 -1.55 36.12 9.66
C PHE A 758 -2.50 36.42 10.81
N LEU A 759 -2.29 37.54 11.50
CA LEU A 759 -3.31 38.06 12.41
C LEU A 759 -4.36 38.82 11.61
N SER A 760 -5.63 38.77 12.05
CA SER A 760 -6.69 39.52 11.40
C SER A 760 -6.50 41.04 11.52
N GLU A 761 -7.20 41.80 10.66
CA GLU A 761 -7.13 43.25 10.58
C GLU A 761 -8.36 43.90 11.25
N GLY A 762 -8.23 44.27 12.53
CA GLY A 762 -9.35 44.78 13.34
C GLY A 762 -10.17 45.93 12.74
N THR A 763 -9.57 46.77 11.88
CA THR A 763 -10.33 47.83 11.18
C THR A 763 -11.38 47.31 10.19
N ASN A 764 -11.29 46.04 9.81
CA ASN A 764 -12.13 45.37 8.82
C ASN A 764 -12.89 44.17 9.42
N ASP A 765 -12.56 43.77 10.64
CA ASP A 765 -13.25 42.74 11.38
C ASP A 765 -14.53 43.28 12.05
N GLY A 766 -15.48 42.39 12.34
CA GLY A 766 -16.66 42.71 13.12
C GLY A 766 -17.81 41.74 12.92
N TYR A 767 -19.03 42.24 12.98
CA TYR A 767 -20.23 41.47 12.61
C TYR A 767 -21.27 42.35 11.93
N VAL A 768 -22.17 41.72 11.17
CA VAL A 768 -23.34 42.36 10.58
C VAL A 768 -24.59 41.77 11.20
N SER A 769 -25.54 42.64 11.57
CA SER A 769 -26.88 42.24 12.01
C SER A 769 -27.90 42.45 10.91
N ALA A 770 -28.65 41.40 10.58
CA ALA A 770 -29.73 41.40 9.60
C ALA A 770 -31.09 41.43 10.30
N THR A 771 -31.89 42.48 10.06
CA THR A 771 -33.29 42.57 10.50
C THR A 771 -34.19 42.72 9.28
N GLY A 772 -34.80 41.62 8.83
CA GLY A 772 -35.54 41.61 7.57
C GLY A 772 -34.60 41.87 6.38
N GLN A 773 -34.74 43.02 5.71
CA GLN A 773 -33.92 43.43 4.56
C GLN A 773 -32.95 44.57 4.92
N THR A 774 -32.73 44.82 6.22
CA THR A 774 -31.80 45.85 6.71
C THR A 774 -30.60 45.21 7.33
N TYR A 775 -29.41 45.53 6.80
CA TYR A 775 -28.13 45.00 7.27
C TYR A 775 -27.29 46.11 7.89
N THR A 776 -26.89 45.94 9.14
CA THR A 776 -26.12 46.94 9.91
C THR A 776 -24.77 46.37 10.30
N ALA A 777 -23.69 46.96 9.79
CA ALA A 777 -22.32 46.58 10.12
C ALA A 777 -21.84 47.19 11.44
N PHE A 778 -21.17 46.39 12.24
CA PHE A 778 -20.53 46.75 13.50
C PHE A 778 -19.04 46.37 13.41
N ALA A 779 -18.24 47.28 12.87
CA ALA A 779 -16.79 47.10 12.73
C ALA A 779 -16.02 47.53 14.00
N ASN A 780 -14.86 46.92 14.25
CA ASN A 780 -13.91 47.35 15.29
C ASN A 780 -14.56 47.47 16.68
N VAL A 781 -15.37 46.48 17.05
CA VAL A 781 -16.11 46.46 18.31
C VAL A 781 -15.17 46.00 19.42
N ALA A 782 -15.01 46.80 20.48
CA ALA A 782 -14.23 46.39 21.64
C ALA A 782 -14.82 45.09 22.26
N GLY A 783 -13.94 44.13 22.60
CA GLY A 783 -14.22 42.75 23.02
C GLY A 783 -15.66 42.45 23.48
N PRO A 784 -16.37 41.50 22.84
CA PRO A 784 -15.81 40.38 22.05
C PRO A 784 -15.36 40.72 20.62
N GLY A 785 -15.98 41.64 19.89
CA GLY A 785 -15.52 42.01 18.53
C GLY A 785 -16.17 41.22 17.40
N ILE A 786 -16.22 39.88 17.46
CA ILE A 786 -16.90 39.03 16.47
C ILE A 786 -18.13 38.37 17.08
N GLN A 787 -19.25 38.33 16.34
CA GLN A 787 -20.50 37.68 16.77
C GLN A 787 -21.20 36.99 15.60
N ALA A 788 -21.73 35.79 15.84
CA ALA A 788 -22.56 35.06 14.88
C ALA A 788 -23.71 34.31 15.59
N GLY A 789 -24.81 34.08 14.88
CA GLY A 789 -25.98 33.34 15.40
C GLY A 789 -27.29 34.13 15.26
N GLN A 790 -28.20 33.96 16.21
CA GLN A 790 -29.53 34.56 16.20
C GLN A 790 -29.72 35.51 17.39
N GLY A 791 -30.02 36.77 17.12
CA GLY A 791 -30.48 37.76 18.11
C GLY A 791 -32.01 37.93 18.11
N ALA A 792 -32.51 38.90 18.88
CA ALA A 792 -33.95 39.21 18.99
C ALA A 792 -34.58 39.64 17.67
N GLY A 793 -34.99 38.67 16.85
CA GLY A 793 -35.56 38.89 15.52
C GLY A 793 -34.52 39.28 14.47
N THR A 794 -33.25 38.92 14.67
CA THR A 794 -32.15 39.24 13.77
C THR A 794 -31.19 38.07 13.59
N ASP A 795 -30.62 37.91 12.40
CA ASP A 795 -29.48 37.02 12.19
C ASP A 795 -28.17 37.82 12.29
N LEU A 796 -27.11 37.19 12.81
CA LEU A 796 -25.80 37.77 13.03
C LEU A 796 -24.76 36.95 12.26
N SER A 797 -23.92 37.63 11.49
CA SER A 797 -22.77 37.02 10.80
C SER A 797 -21.50 37.76 11.17
N GLY A 798 -20.49 37.04 11.62
CA GLY A 798 -19.16 37.55 11.96
C GLY A 798 -18.28 37.63 10.72
N PHE A 799 -17.36 38.59 10.67
CA PHE A 799 -16.46 38.78 9.54
C PHE A 799 -15.02 38.98 10.02
N LEU A 800 -14.10 38.29 9.36
CA LEU A 800 -12.67 38.31 9.63
C LEU A 800 -11.90 38.64 8.36
N SER A 801 -10.91 39.52 8.45
CA SER A 801 -10.07 39.93 7.31
C SER A 801 -8.59 39.64 7.57
N PHE A 802 -7.93 38.93 6.66
CA PHE A 802 -6.51 38.62 6.73
C PHE A 802 -5.77 39.18 5.51
N ASN A 803 -4.72 39.98 5.72
CA ASN A 803 -3.85 40.42 4.64
C ASN A 803 -2.80 39.34 4.30
N THR A 804 -3.15 38.49 3.34
CA THR A 804 -2.35 37.36 2.87
C THR A 804 -1.45 37.70 1.66
N SER A 805 -1.49 38.95 1.18
CA SER A 805 -0.74 39.42 -0.01
C SER A 805 0.78 39.23 0.07
N SER A 806 1.33 39.13 1.27
CA SER A 806 2.76 38.92 1.51
C SER A 806 3.29 37.54 1.07
N LEU A 807 2.40 36.55 0.83
CA LEU A 807 2.77 35.26 0.26
C LEU A 807 3.25 35.41 -1.20
N GLY A 808 2.61 36.31 -1.95
CA GLY A 808 2.93 36.58 -3.34
C GLY A 808 2.42 35.52 -4.31
N SER A 809 2.39 35.88 -5.59
CA SER A 809 1.81 35.05 -6.66
C SER A 809 2.56 33.74 -6.96
N ALA A 810 3.76 33.57 -6.42
CA ALA A 810 4.55 32.35 -6.58
C ALA A 810 4.21 31.29 -5.52
N ALA A 811 3.52 31.67 -4.44
CA ALA A 811 3.14 30.75 -3.38
C ALA A 811 1.96 29.89 -3.81
N THR A 812 2.07 28.57 -3.66
CA THR A 812 0.93 27.65 -3.75
C THR A 812 0.45 27.34 -2.35
N ILE A 813 -0.82 27.62 -2.06
CA ILE A 813 -1.46 27.29 -0.79
C ILE A 813 -1.74 25.79 -0.75
N LEU A 814 -1.42 25.15 0.38
CA LEU A 814 -1.51 23.70 0.51
C LEU A 814 -2.50 23.27 1.61
N ASP A 815 -2.58 24.02 2.70
CA ASP A 815 -3.43 23.75 3.85
C ASP A 815 -3.63 25.04 4.67
N VAL A 816 -4.77 25.15 5.35
CA VAL A 816 -5.19 26.38 6.04
C VAL A 816 -5.92 26.04 7.34
N ASN A 817 -5.54 26.69 8.43
CA ASN A 817 -6.19 26.56 9.73
C ASN A 817 -6.57 27.94 10.28
N LEU A 818 -7.85 28.12 10.57
CA LEU A 818 -8.43 29.30 11.19
C LEU A 818 -8.51 29.10 12.71
N ARG A 819 -7.88 29.98 13.48
CA ARG A 819 -7.92 29.95 14.96
C ARG A 819 -8.62 31.16 15.52
N LEU A 820 -9.66 30.90 16.31
CA LEU A 820 -10.52 31.91 16.93
C LEU A 820 -10.55 31.71 18.44
N LYS A 821 -10.33 32.76 19.23
CA LYS A 821 -10.42 32.64 20.68
C LYS A 821 -11.86 32.89 21.13
N GLN A 822 -12.50 31.88 21.69
CA GLN A 822 -13.89 31.95 22.10
C GLN A 822 -14.05 32.85 23.33
N TYR A 823 -15.08 33.71 23.29
CA TYR A 823 -15.43 34.62 24.38
C TYR A 823 -16.71 34.18 25.11
N SER A 824 -17.73 33.73 24.37
CA SER A 824 -19.00 33.27 24.94
C SER A 824 -18.93 31.86 25.51
N SER A 825 -19.91 31.46 26.34
CA SER A 825 -20.12 30.05 26.70
C SER A 825 -20.58 29.21 25.50
N ASN A 826 -20.60 27.88 25.67
CA ASN A 826 -21.05 26.95 24.62
C ASN A 826 -22.57 26.93 24.38
N GLU A 827 -23.38 27.66 25.17
CA GLU A 827 -24.85 27.65 25.02
C GLU A 827 -25.33 27.98 23.59
N GLY A 828 -24.59 28.85 22.87
CA GLY A 828 -24.86 29.16 21.47
C GLY A 828 -24.66 27.95 20.56
N PHE A 829 -23.50 27.29 20.67
CA PHE A 829 -23.19 26.07 19.92
C PHE A 829 -24.14 24.92 20.26
N ASP A 830 -24.48 24.73 21.54
CA ASP A 830 -25.41 23.69 21.97
C ASP A 830 -26.81 23.87 21.35
N SER A 831 -27.18 25.10 21.02
CA SER A 831 -28.51 25.44 20.49
C SER A 831 -28.55 25.54 18.96
N LEU A 832 -27.47 26.04 18.35
CA LEU A 832 -27.39 26.35 16.92
C LEU A 832 -26.63 25.29 16.12
N GLY A 833 -25.90 24.38 16.80
CA GLY A 833 -24.96 23.48 16.15
C GLY A 833 -23.59 24.12 15.91
N PRO A 834 -22.74 23.51 15.07
CA PRO A 834 -21.45 24.09 14.69
C PRO A 834 -21.62 25.36 13.86
N CYS A 835 -20.66 26.27 13.94
CA CYS A 835 -20.61 27.46 13.10
C CYS A 835 -20.19 27.07 11.69
N ILE A 836 -20.79 27.72 10.69
CA ILE A 836 -20.38 27.63 9.29
C ILE A 836 -19.39 28.75 9.00
N ALA A 837 -18.39 28.47 8.17
CA ALA A 837 -17.44 29.45 7.67
C ALA A 837 -17.42 29.47 6.14
N ASP A 838 -17.79 30.59 5.56
CA ASP A 838 -17.63 30.85 4.13
C ASP A 838 -16.33 31.61 3.89
N ILE A 839 -15.73 31.42 2.72
CA ILE A 839 -14.51 32.13 2.32
C ILE A 839 -14.76 33.04 1.12
N GLN A 840 -14.04 34.16 1.09
CA GLN A 840 -13.96 35.01 -0.07
C GLN A 840 -12.50 35.27 -0.46
N THR A 841 -12.17 34.95 -1.72
CA THR A 841 -10.90 35.31 -2.35
C THR A 841 -10.90 36.80 -2.70
N GLY A 842 -10.59 37.64 -1.72
CA GLY A 842 -10.69 39.10 -1.80
C GLY A 842 -11.73 39.63 -0.81
N ASP A 843 -12.50 40.63 -1.23
CA ASP A 843 -13.52 41.29 -0.41
C ASP A 843 -14.94 40.78 -0.75
N PHE A 844 -15.81 40.65 0.25
CA PHE A 844 -17.20 40.18 0.06
C PHE A 844 -18.04 41.16 -0.78
N HIS A 845 -18.06 42.46 -0.45
CA HIS A 845 -18.86 43.47 -1.16
C HIS A 845 -18.01 44.63 -1.71
N ASP A 846 -17.02 44.32 -2.57
CA ASP A 846 -16.16 45.24 -3.33
C ASP A 846 -15.26 46.20 -2.52
N LYS A 847 -15.35 46.19 -1.19
CA LYS A 847 -14.52 47.02 -0.32
C LYS A 847 -13.89 46.23 0.79
N GLU A 848 -12.70 46.70 1.08
CA GLU A 848 -11.79 46.18 2.07
C GLU A 848 -12.31 46.29 3.54
N LYS A 849 -13.36 47.10 3.78
CA LYS A 849 -13.94 47.39 5.09
C LYS A 849 -15.28 46.71 5.24
N LEU A 850 -15.61 46.27 6.45
CA LEU A 850 -16.93 45.72 6.78
C LEU A 850 -18.08 46.68 6.42
N GLU A 851 -18.99 46.21 5.57
CA GLU A 851 -20.21 46.85 5.14
C GLU A 851 -21.43 45.99 5.48
N GLY A 852 -22.60 46.62 5.64
CA GLY A 852 -23.83 45.83 5.87
C GLY A 852 -24.14 44.87 4.71
N ALA A 853 -23.75 45.24 3.49
CA ALA A 853 -23.98 44.44 2.30
C ALA A 853 -23.10 43.18 2.21
N ASP A 854 -22.07 43.04 3.06
CA ASP A 854 -21.28 41.80 3.16
C ASP A 854 -22.12 40.62 3.66
N PHE A 855 -23.22 40.87 4.38
CA PHE A 855 -24.07 39.82 4.95
C PHE A 855 -24.60 38.85 3.88
N ASP A 856 -25.10 39.38 2.76
CA ASP A 856 -25.65 38.61 1.63
C ASP A 856 -24.73 38.62 0.40
N ALA A 857 -23.48 39.07 0.56
CA ALA A 857 -22.50 39.05 -0.51
C ALA A 857 -22.20 37.61 -0.94
N PRO A 858 -21.93 37.38 -2.24
CA PRO A 858 -21.54 36.05 -2.70
C PRO A 858 -20.17 35.68 -2.15
N GLU A 859 -20.09 34.48 -1.60
CA GLU A 859 -18.85 33.79 -1.25
C GLU A 859 -18.16 33.18 -2.48
N THR A 860 -16.87 32.88 -2.32
CA THR A 860 -16.12 32.06 -3.29
C THR A 860 -16.51 30.61 -3.13
N ASP A 861 -16.55 30.12 -1.89
CA ASP A 861 -17.07 28.81 -1.53
C ASP A 861 -17.72 28.83 -0.14
N PHE A 862 -18.66 27.91 0.05
CA PHE A 862 -19.56 27.81 1.19
C PHE A 862 -19.13 26.66 2.09
N ASP A 863 -19.13 26.89 3.41
CA ASP A 863 -18.75 25.89 4.41
C ASP A 863 -17.40 25.21 4.10
N VAL A 864 -16.34 26.02 4.12
CA VAL A 864 -15.01 25.58 3.71
C VAL A 864 -14.26 24.77 4.78
N THR A 865 -14.84 24.62 5.96
CA THR A 865 -14.24 23.87 7.07
C THR A 865 -14.70 22.42 7.08
N GLU A 866 -13.92 21.52 7.67
CA GLU A 866 -14.41 20.15 7.89
C GLU A 866 -15.71 20.14 8.74
N GLU A 867 -16.60 19.18 8.47
CA GLU A 867 -17.88 19.05 9.17
C GLU A 867 -17.69 19.06 10.70
N GLY A 868 -18.29 20.06 11.36
CA GLY A 868 -18.24 20.24 12.81
C GLY A 868 -16.93 20.82 13.36
N ALA A 869 -16.00 21.30 12.52
CA ALA A 869 -14.71 21.83 12.95
C ALA A 869 -14.83 23.10 13.82
N LEU A 870 -15.79 23.98 13.52
CA LEU A 870 -16.08 25.16 14.34
C LEU A 870 -17.15 24.85 15.39
N ALA A 871 -16.79 24.08 16.41
CA ALA A 871 -17.64 23.76 17.55
C ALA A 871 -17.20 24.50 18.84
N GLY A 872 -18.10 24.52 19.81
CA GLY A 872 -17.85 25.15 21.11
C GLY A 872 -16.79 24.39 21.92
N VAL A 873 -15.80 25.12 22.41
CA VAL A 873 -14.78 24.59 23.31
C VAL A 873 -15.08 25.00 24.74
N ASP A 874 -14.79 26.24 25.09
CA ASP A 874 -15.10 26.91 26.35
C ASP A 874 -14.57 28.35 26.26
N PRO A 875 -15.11 29.30 27.05
CA PRO A 875 -14.59 30.66 27.09
C PRO A 875 -13.08 30.70 27.35
N GLU A 876 -12.39 31.63 26.68
CA GLU A 876 -10.94 31.85 26.72
C GLU A 876 -10.07 30.76 26.09
N ASN A 877 -10.67 29.74 25.48
CA ASN A 877 -9.94 28.72 24.72
C ASN A 877 -9.98 29.01 23.21
N TRP A 878 -9.03 28.42 22.49
CA TRP A 878 -8.94 28.54 21.04
C TRP A 878 -9.82 27.46 20.38
N VAL A 879 -10.73 27.90 19.52
CA VAL A 879 -11.35 27.09 18.47
C VAL A 879 -10.39 27.06 17.30
N GLU A 880 -10.12 25.89 16.75
CA GLU A 880 -9.29 25.70 15.55
C GLU A 880 -10.12 24.97 14.50
N ALA A 881 -10.17 25.52 13.29
CA ALA A 881 -10.85 24.88 12.17
C ALA A 881 -9.92 24.80 10.98
N GLU A 882 -9.64 23.56 10.59
CA GLU A 882 -8.94 23.22 9.36
C GLU A 882 -9.91 23.36 8.19
N LEU A 883 -9.48 24.02 7.13
CA LEU A 883 -10.23 24.04 5.88
C LEU A 883 -10.14 22.66 5.22
N ASP A 884 -11.21 22.21 4.57
CA ASP A 884 -11.10 21.04 3.70
C ASP A 884 -10.03 21.36 2.62
N PRO A 885 -9.02 20.50 2.42
CA PRO A 885 -7.91 20.77 1.50
C PRO A 885 -8.34 21.14 0.07
N VAL A 886 -9.56 20.76 -0.34
CA VAL A 886 -10.12 21.17 -1.64
C VAL A 886 -10.31 22.69 -1.78
N TYR A 887 -10.51 23.41 -0.68
CA TYR A 887 -10.74 24.86 -0.64
C TYR A 887 -9.48 25.67 -0.30
N ALA A 888 -8.32 25.01 -0.15
CA ALA A 888 -7.06 25.70 0.16
C ALA A 888 -6.70 26.78 -0.89
N SER A 889 -7.12 26.60 -2.15
CA SER A 889 -6.90 27.56 -3.23
C SER A 889 -7.71 28.85 -3.11
N ASP A 890 -8.70 28.90 -2.23
CA ASP A 890 -9.59 30.06 -2.08
C ASP A 890 -8.97 31.14 -1.19
N VAL A 891 -7.86 30.83 -0.51
CA VAL A 891 -7.01 31.81 0.17
C VAL A 891 -6.25 32.63 -0.87
N ASN A 892 -6.44 33.96 -0.84
CA ASN A 892 -5.80 34.85 -1.78
C ASN A 892 -4.32 35.09 -1.40
N ASN A 893 -3.38 34.62 -2.22
CA ASN A 893 -1.94 34.81 -1.97
C ASN A 893 -1.40 36.18 -2.43
N THR A 894 -2.20 37.01 -3.11
CA THR A 894 -1.81 38.32 -3.65
C THR A 894 -2.58 39.50 -3.08
N ASP A 895 -3.66 39.22 -2.35
CA ASP A 895 -4.53 40.22 -1.71
C ASP A 895 -5.05 39.67 -0.37
N ARG A 896 -6.14 40.25 0.15
CA ARG A 896 -6.83 39.77 1.35
C ARG A 896 -7.62 38.50 1.15
N THR A 897 -7.78 37.78 2.24
CA THR A 897 -8.72 36.67 2.40
C THR A 897 -9.72 37.05 3.50
N GLN A 898 -11.01 36.96 3.21
CA GLN A 898 -12.07 37.21 4.19
C GLN A 898 -12.84 35.94 4.51
N PHE A 899 -13.29 35.84 5.76
CA PHE A 899 -14.19 34.77 6.22
C PHE A 899 -15.48 35.37 6.76
N ARG A 900 -16.61 34.73 6.43
CA ARG A 900 -17.92 34.99 7.03
C ARG A 900 -18.30 33.83 7.93
N LEU A 901 -18.56 34.10 9.20
CA LEU A 901 -18.96 33.12 10.21
C LEU A 901 -20.45 33.27 10.53
N TRP A 902 -21.23 32.21 10.42
CA TRP A 902 -22.68 32.28 10.64
C TRP A 902 -23.26 30.91 11.06
N PHE A 903 -24.54 30.89 11.45
CA PHE A 903 -25.27 29.68 11.82
C PHE A 903 -26.59 29.60 11.06
N GLU A 904 -27.06 28.40 10.75
CA GLU A 904 -28.40 28.23 10.19
C GLU A 904 -29.49 28.77 11.12
N HIS A 905 -30.48 29.43 10.54
CA HIS A 905 -31.59 29.98 11.30
C HIS A 905 -32.54 28.87 11.81
N VAL A 906 -32.69 28.79 13.12
CA VAL A 906 -33.62 27.89 13.83
C VAL A 906 -34.90 28.65 14.20
N GLU A 907 -36.01 28.30 13.54
CA GLU A 907 -37.31 28.91 13.82
C GLU A 907 -37.75 28.71 15.28
N GLY A 908 -38.14 29.80 15.95
CA GLY A 908 -38.69 29.76 17.31
C GLY A 908 -37.64 29.64 18.42
N LEU A 909 -36.35 29.63 18.09
CA LEU A 909 -35.27 29.69 19.07
C LEU A 909 -35.16 31.11 19.65
N SER A 910 -34.94 31.21 20.96
CA SER A 910 -34.63 32.48 21.63
C SER A 910 -33.23 32.98 21.21
N ASP A 911 -32.91 34.24 21.47
CA ASP A 911 -31.58 34.81 21.25
C ASP A 911 -30.45 33.88 21.73
N LYS A 912 -29.63 33.45 20.77
CA LYS A 912 -28.46 32.58 20.93
C LYS A 912 -27.41 33.08 19.96
N SER A 913 -26.29 33.56 20.48
CA SER A 913 -25.17 34.01 19.67
C SER A 913 -23.87 33.49 20.25
N VAL A 914 -22.93 33.16 19.37
CA VAL A 914 -21.55 32.85 19.73
C VAL A 914 -20.69 34.07 19.49
N GLN A 915 -19.72 34.29 20.38
CA GLN A 915 -18.84 35.45 20.35
C GLN A 915 -17.38 35.02 20.45
N TRP A 916 -16.52 35.63 19.64
CA TRP A 916 -15.07 35.44 19.65
C TRP A 916 -14.35 36.78 19.71
N TYR A 917 -13.12 36.76 20.22
CA TYR A 917 -12.22 37.92 20.21
C TYR A 917 -11.88 38.37 18.78
N SER A 918 -11.77 39.69 18.57
CA SER A 918 -11.22 40.30 17.34
C SER A 918 -9.83 40.94 17.59
N SER A 919 -9.18 41.47 16.56
CA SER A 919 -7.80 41.96 16.63
C SER A 919 -7.58 43.16 17.54
N GLU A 920 -8.65 43.80 18.04
CA GLU A 920 -8.56 44.84 19.08
C GLU A 920 -8.19 44.28 20.46
N SER A 921 -8.10 42.97 20.59
CA SER A 921 -7.78 42.26 21.83
C SER A 921 -6.36 41.67 21.77
N PRO A 922 -5.31 42.40 22.20
CA PRO A 922 -3.94 41.95 22.03
C PRO A 922 -3.66 40.62 22.71
N GLY A 923 -3.06 39.68 21.97
CA GLY A 923 -2.81 38.31 22.41
C GLY A 923 -3.98 37.33 22.19
N ASN A 924 -5.14 37.84 21.77
CA ASN A 924 -6.35 37.06 21.47
C ASN A 924 -6.80 37.25 20.00
N GLU A 925 -5.96 37.85 19.16
CA GLU A 925 -6.30 38.16 17.78
C GLU A 925 -6.59 36.87 17.00
N PRO A 926 -7.65 36.81 16.18
CA PRO A 926 -7.86 35.73 15.21
C PRO A 926 -6.63 35.49 14.35
N GLN A 927 -6.36 34.22 14.04
CA GLN A 927 -5.16 33.79 13.33
C GLN A 927 -5.54 32.96 12.11
N LEU A 928 -4.99 33.29 10.96
CA LEU A 928 -5.00 32.44 9.78
C LEU A 928 -3.61 31.83 9.62
N ILE A 929 -3.53 30.51 9.72
CA ILE A 929 -2.31 29.73 9.59
C ILE A 929 -2.36 29.07 8.22
N VAL A 930 -1.36 29.35 7.39
CA VAL A 930 -1.37 28.96 5.97
C VAL A 930 -0.12 28.15 5.69
N GLN A 931 -0.26 26.86 5.40
CA GLN A 931 0.83 26.06 4.84
C GLN A 931 0.94 26.35 3.33
N TYR A 932 2.18 26.52 2.85
CA TYR A 932 2.42 26.90 1.46
C TYR A 932 3.76 26.38 0.94
N SER A 933 3.89 26.35 -0.39
CA SER A 933 5.16 26.11 -1.08
C SER A 933 5.51 27.29 -1.98
N GLU A 934 6.81 27.55 -2.14
CA GLU A 934 7.38 28.49 -3.10
C GLU A 934 8.31 27.66 -4.00
N GLU A 935 8.12 27.70 -5.33
CA GLU A 935 9.03 27.03 -6.28
C GLU A 935 10.38 27.73 -6.42
#